data_AF-A0AAD5UV97-F1
#
_entry.id   AF-A0AAD5UV97-F1
#
_cell.length_a   1.000
_cell.length_b   1.000
_cell.length_c   1.000
_cell.angle_alpha   90.00
_cell.angle_beta   90.00
_cell.angle_gamma   90.00
#
_symmetry.space_group_name_H-M   'P 1'
#
loop_
_entity.id
_entity.type
_entity.pdbx_description
1 polymer ?
#
loop_
_entity_poly.entity_id
_entity_poly.type
_entity_poly.pdbx_seq_one_letter_code
_entity_poly.pdbx_strand_id
1 'polypeptide(L)'
;MAYHIAVGSYSDQVHFLKFDPEISSLTVLPSITVGYHPSWLTPHHSDPSIIYAGIEQSDGRVVTLKLEQDGRVAILADISSGGDSPCTLLTSQDELLIGNYMGGNIVVIPITDGGHQLEAQAAKTLAFSGFGPNKQRQEGSHPHQVVIHPDREELLVPDLGADLTRRFKKGDQGNWQPAGVVQYTPGSGPRHIAFFGDCMYTILELTNEITVHRLPPFPEEPTFVTSIPTMKTFPPVVGSGMTAAEILIPTPNEPFPIPLIYASNRDDPSPDGDIISIISIAEPSKLEPVAEIRTGLKHLRGMAFGGPNDRYLIAGGANSGKAKVYERTDGGKNLVELFTVDVEAPTSFLWLHFGADVIKVEPPGVGDPLRVWRELDVDGVSPWWRSIARNKKSVTIDLRKEQGRELVKKLAVKSDVLLENFKPGTLEKWGLGPADLHPLNPSLIFTRVSGYGQTGPWSSRPGYASVCEAESGFRYINGYPDPDTGILSGPPVRPNISLGDSVAGLHAAFGTVLALLSRQTKQAQGNPGGQTVDVSILESMINLMEGIIPEYDRKGKIRGPSGSSVTGIVPTNAYPCLPPPGSPSKSSYVVIGANADSMYNRMMIAMGREDLTGPNYAQNQHRVARQKEIEDGISAWTRTRTAEEVETVLRGVGVPVGQVFSVKEIVENPHTEARGIVEDVWVGDKDSGWNVKMPNVAPILESCQTKTRWAGPDLGQHNKEILLGELGLSEEELLQYQKEGVVGS
;
A
#
# COMPACT_ATOMS: atom_id res chain seq x y z
N MET A 1 11.73 -2.31 4.72
CA MET A 1 11.26 -2.25 3.30
C MET A 1 12.26 -1.50 2.47
N ALA A 2 12.62 -2.07 1.33
CA ALA A 2 13.36 -1.34 0.31
C ALA A 2 12.42 -0.54 -0.59
N TYR A 3 12.64 0.76 -0.68
CA TYR A 3 11.97 1.67 -1.60
C TYR A 3 12.76 1.77 -2.90
N HIS A 4 12.06 1.81 -4.04
CA HIS A 4 12.69 2.10 -5.32
C HIS A 4 12.42 3.54 -5.69
N ILE A 5 13.41 4.21 -6.27
CA ILE A 5 13.34 5.63 -6.62
C ILE A 5 13.83 5.77 -8.06
N ALA A 6 12.98 6.28 -8.95
CA ALA A 6 13.42 6.71 -10.27
C ALA A 6 13.98 8.12 -10.19
N VAL A 7 15.07 8.37 -10.91
CA VAL A 7 15.84 9.62 -10.84
C VAL A 7 15.99 10.19 -12.25
N GLY A 8 15.39 11.36 -12.47
CA GLY A 8 15.63 12.16 -13.67
C GLY A 8 17.02 12.78 -13.61
N SER A 9 17.59 13.10 -14.77
CA SER A 9 18.97 13.58 -14.84
C SER A 9 19.21 14.57 -15.98
N TYR A 10 20.40 15.17 -15.97
CA TYR A 10 21.01 15.86 -17.11
C TYR A 10 22.05 15.01 -17.86
N SER A 11 21.99 13.69 -17.71
CA SER A 11 22.69 12.74 -18.57
C SER A 11 21.75 12.29 -19.71
N ASP A 12 22.05 11.18 -20.39
CA ASP A 12 21.14 10.52 -21.33
C ASP A 12 20.29 9.40 -20.68
N GLN A 13 20.38 9.27 -19.35
CA GLN A 13 19.80 8.17 -18.58
C GLN A 13 18.70 8.61 -17.62
N VAL A 14 17.69 7.76 -17.43
CA VAL A 14 16.94 7.70 -16.16
C VAL A 14 17.64 6.67 -15.27
N HIS A 15 18.00 7.08 -14.05
CA HIS A 15 18.64 6.20 -13.07
C HIS A 15 17.61 5.64 -12.09
N PHE A 16 17.94 4.52 -11.46
CA PHE A 16 17.09 3.90 -10.44
C PHE A 16 17.90 3.63 -9.19
N LEU A 17 17.32 3.90 -8.03
CA LEU A 17 17.92 3.65 -6.73
C LEU A 17 17.06 2.67 -5.95
N LYS A 18 17.70 1.86 -5.11
CA LYS A 18 17.06 1.07 -4.07
C LYS A 18 17.56 1.54 -2.71
N PHE A 19 16.63 2.10 -1.92
CA PHE A 19 16.87 2.62 -0.58
C PHE A 19 16.24 1.68 0.45
N ASP A 20 17.03 1.13 1.37
CA ASP A 20 16.53 0.32 2.48
C ASP A 20 17.03 0.89 3.81
N PRO A 21 16.16 1.57 4.60
CA PRO A 21 16.56 2.15 5.87
C PRO A 21 16.82 1.11 6.97
N GLU A 22 16.31 -0.12 6.85
CA GLU A 22 16.44 -1.13 7.90
C GLU A 22 17.86 -1.71 7.93
N ILE A 23 18.45 -1.93 6.76
CA ILE A 23 19.83 -2.40 6.61
C ILE A 23 20.81 -1.27 6.29
N SER A 24 20.37 -0.02 6.43
CA SER A 24 21.18 1.17 6.17
C SER A 24 21.86 1.16 4.79
N SER A 25 21.08 1.00 3.72
CA SER A 25 21.63 0.91 2.36
C SER A 25 20.94 1.83 1.35
N LEU A 26 21.74 2.39 0.44
CA LEU A 26 21.28 3.10 -0.77
C LEU A 26 22.14 2.61 -1.94
N THR A 27 21.51 1.96 -2.92
CA THR A 27 22.22 1.29 -4.03
C THR A 27 21.71 1.78 -5.38
N VAL A 28 22.63 1.93 -6.33
CA VAL A 28 22.29 2.25 -7.73
C VAL A 28 21.91 0.95 -8.44
N LEU A 29 20.76 0.97 -9.09
CA LEU A 29 20.26 -0.09 -9.96
C LEU A 29 20.60 0.25 -11.43
N PRO A 30 20.47 -0.71 -12.36
CA PRO A 30 20.67 -0.45 -13.79
C PRO A 30 19.82 0.72 -14.28
N SER A 31 20.46 1.67 -14.98
CA SER A 31 19.79 2.81 -15.63
C SER A 31 19.29 2.44 -17.02
N ILE A 32 18.52 3.35 -17.62
CA ILE A 32 18.03 3.21 -19.01
C ILE A 32 18.29 4.48 -19.81
N THR A 33 18.85 4.33 -21.02
CA THR A 33 19.05 5.43 -21.97
C THR A 33 17.71 5.82 -22.57
N VAL A 34 17.29 7.07 -22.41
CA VAL A 34 16.01 7.57 -22.95
C VAL A 34 16.16 8.80 -23.86
N GLY A 35 17.36 9.38 -23.89
CA GLY A 35 17.63 10.65 -24.57
C GLY A 35 18.25 11.65 -23.61
N TYR A 36 18.93 12.66 -24.14
CA TYR A 36 19.67 13.63 -23.34
C TYR A 36 18.74 14.55 -22.54
N HIS A 37 18.98 14.68 -21.23
CA HIS A 37 18.24 15.47 -20.24
C HIS A 37 16.81 15.01 -19.94
N PRO A 38 16.59 13.76 -19.48
CA PRO A 38 15.30 13.33 -18.94
C PRO A 38 15.10 13.95 -17.54
N SER A 39 14.83 15.24 -17.48
CA SER A 39 15.02 16.03 -16.28
C SER A 39 13.83 16.00 -15.32
N TRP A 40 12.64 15.69 -15.81
CA TRP A 40 11.42 15.58 -15.02
C TRP A 40 10.75 14.24 -15.22
N LEU A 41 10.34 13.61 -14.12
CA LEU A 41 9.62 12.34 -14.11
C LEU A 41 8.25 12.54 -13.47
N THR A 42 7.22 11.90 -14.03
CA THR A 42 5.90 11.80 -13.40
C THR A 42 5.33 10.40 -13.64
N PRO A 43 4.73 9.75 -12.62
CA PRO A 43 4.09 8.45 -12.80
C PRO A 43 2.79 8.60 -13.58
N HIS A 44 2.31 7.54 -14.21
CA HIS A 44 0.90 7.48 -14.63
C HIS A 44 -0.01 7.54 -13.40
N HIS A 45 -1.15 8.22 -13.52
CA HIS A 45 -2.06 8.47 -12.40
C HIS A 45 -2.55 7.20 -11.70
N SER A 46 -2.93 6.16 -12.47
CA SER A 46 -3.43 4.89 -11.92
C SER A 46 -2.48 3.69 -12.03
N ASP A 47 -1.42 3.78 -12.83
CA ASP A 47 -0.46 2.69 -13.04
C ASP A 47 0.96 3.20 -12.71
N PRO A 48 1.39 3.17 -11.44
CA PRO A 48 2.68 3.72 -11.05
C PRO A 48 3.88 2.97 -11.62
N SER A 49 3.66 1.84 -12.32
CA SER A 49 4.71 1.19 -13.11
C SER A 49 4.97 1.90 -14.45
N ILE A 50 4.10 2.80 -14.89
CA ILE A 50 4.33 3.65 -16.05
C ILE A 50 4.90 4.99 -15.58
N ILE A 51 5.97 5.45 -16.21
CA ILE A 51 6.64 6.72 -15.89
C ILE A 51 6.81 7.51 -17.18
N TYR A 52 6.42 8.79 -17.17
CA TYR A 52 6.67 9.73 -18.25
C TYR A 52 7.91 10.57 -17.91
N ALA A 53 8.87 10.61 -18.83
CA ALA A 53 10.11 11.37 -18.71
C ALA A 53 10.12 12.52 -19.72
N GLY A 54 10.25 13.76 -19.22
CA GLY A 54 10.38 14.96 -20.04
C GLY A 54 11.83 15.15 -20.46
N ILE A 55 12.07 15.14 -21.78
CA ILE A 55 13.40 15.36 -22.37
C ILE A 55 13.58 16.87 -22.55
N GLU A 56 14.23 17.53 -21.59
CA GLU A 56 14.40 18.99 -21.50
C GLU A 56 15.42 19.48 -22.54
N GLN A 57 15.07 19.34 -23.81
CA GLN A 57 15.86 19.72 -24.98
C GLN A 57 15.00 20.52 -25.97
N SER A 58 15.64 21.20 -26.92
CA SER A 58 14.95 22.02 -27.92
C SER A 58 14.04 21.24 -28.85
N ASP A 59 14.28 19.93 -29.04
CA ASP A 59 13.43 19.05 -29.83
C ASP A 59 12.19 18.56 -29.07
N GLY A 60 12.12 18.79 -27.75
CA GLY A 60 10.92 18.68 -26.93
C GLY A 60 10.23 17.32 -27.02
N ARG A 61 10.62 16.39 -26.16
CA ARG A 61 10.08 15.02 -26.20
C ARG A 61 9.60 14.54 -24.83
N VAL A 62 8.66 13.61 -24.85
CA VAL A 62 8.24 12.84 -23.68
C VAL A 62 8.42 11.36 -23.99
N VAL A 63 9.20 10.69 -23.16
CA VAL A 63 9.44 9.25 -23.26
C VAL A 63 8.62 8.53 -22.20
N THR A 64 7.85 7.52 -22.61
CA THR A 64 7.06 6.66 -21.73
C THR A 64 7.84 5.41 -21.38
N LEU A 65 8.00 5.14 -20.10
CA LEU A 65 8.72 4.00 -19.55
C LEU A 65 7.76 3.06 -18.84
N LYS A 66 7.98 1.74 -18.94
CA LYS A 66 7.34 0.71 -18.13
C LYS A 66 8.36 0.08 -17.21
N LEU A 67 8.07 0.09 -15.92
CA LEU A 67 8.77 -0.68 -14.90
C LEU A 67 8.13 -2.06 -14.80
N GLU A 68 8.90 -3.09 -15.12
CA GLU A 68 8.50 -4.48 -15.01
C GLU A 68 8.58 -4.95 -13.56
N GLN A 69 7.79 -5.97 -13.20
CA GLN A 69 7.79 -6.54 -11.84
C GLN A 69 9.15 -7.12 -11.42
N ASP A 70 10.02 -7.45 -12.38
CA ASP A 70 11.38 -7.92 -12.14
C ASP A 70 12.43 -6.80 -12.01
N GLY A 71 11.99 -5.54 -12.04
CA GLY A 71 12.85 -4.37 -11.94
C GLY A 71 13.48 -3.93 -13.26
N ARG A 72 13.22 -4.61 -14.38
CA ARG A 72 13.61 -4.11 -15.71
C ARG A 72 12.75 -2.91 -16.10
N VAL A 73 13.28 -2.09 -16.99
CA VAL A 73 12.58 -0.91 -17.52
C VAL A 73 12.58 -0.99 -19.04
N ALA A 74 11.43 -0.73 -19.65
CA ALA A 74 11.25 -0.71 -21.11
C ALA A 74 10.74 0.66 -21.57
N ILE A 75 11.17 1.10 -22.76
CA ILE A 75 10.59 2.27 -23.42
C ILE A 75 9.36 1.81 -24.20
N LEU A 76 8.22 2.42 -23.94
CA LEU A 76 6.96 2.14 -24.62
C LEU A 76 6.68 3.11 -25.77
N ALA A 77 7.00 4.39 -25.56
CA ALA A 77 6.71 5.44 -26.53
C ALA A 77 7.70 6.60 -26.37
N ASP A 78 7.87 7.35 -27.45
CA ASP A 78 8.69 8.55 -27.54
C ASP A 78 7.95 9.51 -28.45
N ILE A 79 7.38 10.56 -27.88
CA ILE A 79 6.50 11.50 -28.58
C ILE A 79 6.99 12.93 -28.42
N SER A 80 6.53 13.81 -29.30
CA SER A 80 6.77 15.25 -29.10
C SER A 80 5.99 15.77 -27.89
N SER A 81 6.62 16.65 -27.13
CA SER A 81 6.01 17.42 -26.04
C SER A 81 5.16 18.60 -26.53
N GLY A 82 5.17 18.86 -27.85
CA GLY A 82 4.44 19.97 -28.49
C GLY A 82 5.03 21.36 -28.26
N GLY A 83 6.27 21.44 -27.75
CA GLY A 83 7.02 22.67 -27.54
C GLY A 83 8.46 22.38 -27.12
N ASP A 84 9.21 23.39 -26.71
CA ASP A 84 10.65 23.26 -26.45
C ASP A 84 10.94 23.13 -24.94
N SER A 85 11.88 22.25 -24.59
CA SER A 85 12.38 22.02 -23.22
C SER A 85 11.26 21.71 -22.21
N PRO A 86 10.57 20.56 -22.31
CA PRO A 86 9.58 20.10 -21.33
C PRO A 86 10.25 19.90 -19.97
N CYS A 87 10.05 20.85 -19.05
CA CYS A 87 10.72 20.87 -17.74
C CYS A 87 9.82 20.44 -16.57
N THR A 88 8.54 20.18 -16.85
CA THR A 88 7.54 19.80 -15.85
C THR A 88 6.44 18.98 -16.50
N LEU A 89 6.04 17.91 -15.82
CA LEU A 89 4.98 16.99 -16.26
C LEU A 89 4.06 16.68 -15.08
N LEU A 90 2.75 16.64 -15.34
CA LEU A 90 1.74 16.23 -14.37
C LEU A 90 0.68 15.37 -15.07
N THR A 91 0.38 14.21 -14.52
CA THR A 91 -0.72 13.36 -14.98
C THR A 91 -1.98 13.62 -14.16
N SER A 92 -3.09 13.87 -14.83
CA SER A 92 -4.44 13.66 -14.28
C SER A 92 -4.94 12.25 -14.62
N GLN A 93 -6.20 11.97 -14.32
CA GLN A 93 -6.85 10.70 -14.66
C GLN A 93 -6.85 10.40 -16.17
N ASP A 94 -6.96 11.43 -17.00
CA ASP A 94 -7.24 11.37 -18.44
C ASP A 94 -6.24 12.15 -19.31
N GLU A 95 -5.34 12.94 -18.72
CA GLU A 95 -4.47 13.85 -19.45
C GLU A 95 -3.04 13.85 -18.88
N LEU A 96 -2.06 14.05 -19.75
CA LEU A 96 -0.71 14.46 -19.41
C LEU A 96 -0.56 15.96 -19.72
N LEU A 97 -0.33 16.74 -18.67
CA LEU A 97 -0.01 18.16 -18.73
C LEU A 97 1.51 18.33 -18.83
N ILE A 98 1.96 19.11 -19.80
CA ILE A 98 3.37 19.30 -20.14
C ILE A 98 3.68 20.79 -20.14
N GLY A 99 4.58 21.24 -19.29
CA GLY A 99 5.13 22.60 -19.37
C GLY A 99 6.40 22.66 -20.19
N ASN A 100 6.31 23.29 -21.36
CA ASN A 100 7.44 23.52 -22.25
C ASN A 100 8.07 24.87 -21.92
N TYR A 101 9.24 24.84 -21.26
CA TYR A 101 9.90 25.99 -20.68
C TYR A 101 10.25 27.05 -21.73
N MET A 102 11.08 26.68 -22.72
CA MET A 102 11.52 27.60 -23.78
C MET A 102 10.40 27.84 -24.80
N GLY A 103 9.46 26.89 -24.94
CA GLY A 103 8.30 27.02 -25.83
C GLY A 103 7.24 28.00 -25.33
N GLY A 104 7.28 28.41 -24.06
CA GLY A 104 6.31 29.35 -23.49
C GLY A 104 4.87 28.84 -23.55
N ASN A 105 4.66 27.54 -23.36
CA ASN A 105 3.33 26.93 -23.48
C ASN A 105 3.11 25.75 -22.52
N ILE A 106 1.84 25.44 -22.25
CA ILE A 106 1.43 24.12 -21.75
C ILE A 106 0.84 23.33 -22.90
N VAL A 107 1.17 22.05 -22.99
CA VAL A 107 0.50 21.09 -23.86
C VAL A 107 -0.24 20.08 -23.02
N VAL A 108 -1.50 19.84 -23.36
CA VAL A 108 -2.39 18.86 -22.74
C VAL A 108 -2.51 17.70 -23.72
N ILE A 109 -1.95 16.54 -23.40
CA ILE A 109 -2.05 15.35 -24.24
C ILE A 109 -3.00 14.36 -23.58
N PRO A 110 -4.11 13.97 -24.24
CA PRO A 110 -4.99 12.93 -23.72
C PRO A 110 -4.26 11.60 -23.55
N ILE A 111 -4.60 10.88 -22.49
CA ILE A 111 -4.16 9.50 -22.25
C ILE A 111 -5.32 8.59 -22.70
N THR A 112 -5.05 7.69 -23.66
CA THR A 112 -6.10 6.81 -24.24
C THR A 112 -6.75 5.88 -23.20
N ASP A 113 -8.03 5.57 -23.40
CA ASP A 113 -8.76 4.51 -22.70
C ASP A 113 -8.09 3.13 -22.89
N GLY A 114 -7.35 2.66 -21.89
CA GLY A 114 -6.55 1.43 -22.02
C GLY A 114 -5.19 1.47 -21.32
N GLY A 115 -4.74 2.66 -20.89
CA GLY A 115 -3.92 2.81 -19.68
C GLY A 115 -2.42 2.97 -19.88
N HIS A 116 -1.95 3.82 -20.83
CA HIS A 116 -0.62 4.49 -20.84
C HIS A 116 -0.24 5.19 -22.16
N GLN A 117 -1.01 5.03 -23.24
CA GLN A 117 -0.65 5.65 -24.54
C GLN A 117 -1.08 7.11 -24.60
N LEU A 118 -0.16 7.96 -25.08
CA LEU A 118 -0.36 9.39 -25.24
C LEU A 118 -0.87 9.70 -26.66
N GLU A 119 -2.04 10.32 -26.77
CA GLU A 119 -2.62 10.74 -28.06
C GLU A 119 -2.04 12.08 -28.52
N ALA A 120 -0.77 12.08 -28.95
CA ALA A 120 -0.08 13.32 -29.35
C ALA A 120 -0.82 14.12 -30.46
N GLN A 121 -1.63 13.45 -31.30
CA GLN A 121 -2.43 14.11 -32.34
C GLN A 121 -3.65 14.87 -31.80
N ALA A 122 -4.13 14.52 -30.61
CA ALA A 122 -5.25 15.19 -29.93
C ALA A 122 -4.77 16.26 -28.94
N ALA A 123 -3.46 16.55 -28.94
CA ALA A 123 -2.85 17.50 -28.02
C ALA A 123 -3.43 18.91 -28.18
N LYS A 124 -3.68 19.58 -27.04
CA LYS A 124 -4.15 20.97 -27.00
C LYS A 124 -3.07 21.85 -26.40
N THR A 125 -2.76 22.96 -27.09
CA THR A 125 -1.70 23.88 -26.66
C THR A 125 -2.30 25.15 -26.06
N LEU A 126 -1.82 25.52 -24.88
CA LEU A 126 -2.05 26.80 -24.22
C LEU A 126 -0.77 27.62 -24.35
N ALA A 127 -0.70 28.47 -25.37
CA ALA A 127 0.45 29.33 -25.62
C ALA A 127 0.39 30.60 -24.77
N PHE A 128 1.56 31.03 -24.29
CA PHE A 128 1.70 32.16 -23.40
C PHE A 128 2.64 33.22 -23.97
N SER A 129 2.46 34.44 -23.46
CA SER A 129 3.34 35.57 -23.72
C SER A 129 3.56 36.34 -22.42
N GLY A 130 4.67 37.05 -22.35
CA GLY A 130 5.07 37.84 -21.20
C GLY A 130 6.59 37.88 -21.11
N PHE A 131 7.12 38.89 -20.43
CA PHE A 131 8.54 39.00 -20.13
C PHE A 131 8.70 39.86 -18.88
N GLY A 132 9.79 39.63 -18.17
CA GLY A 132 10.15 40.35 -16.96
C GLY A 132 11.34 41.28 -17.18
N PRO A 133 11.74 42.03 -16.15
CA PRO A 133 12.85 42.96 -16.25
C PRO A 133 14.23 42.27 -16.37
N ASN A 134 14.38 41.01 -15.93
CA ASN A 134 15.65 40.30 -16.01
C ASN A 134 15.93 39.75 -17.42
N LYS A 135 16.78 40.43 -18.19
CA LYS A 135 17.12 40.08 -19.58
C LYS A 135 17.85 38.75 -19.77
N GLN A 136 18.33 38.11 -18.71
CA GLN A 136 18.99 36.80 -18.80
C GLN A 136 18.06 35.63 -18.48
N ARG A 137 16.96 35.87 -17.76
CA ARG A 137 16.06 34.80 -17.25
C ARG A 137 14.60 34.98 -17.66
N GLN A 138 14.23 36.16 -18.16
CA GLN A 138 12.86 36.57 -18.41
C GLN A 138 12.73 37.24 -19.79
N GLU A 139 13.33 36.62 -20.81
CA GLU A 139 13.25 37.08 -22.20
C GLU A 139 11.91 36.77 -22.88
N GLY A 140 11.17 35.80 -22.36
CA GLY A 140 9.85 35.37 -22.80
C GLY A 140 9.08 34.69 -21.67
N SER A 141 7.97 34.04 -21.98
CA SER A 141 7.20 33.22 -21.03
C SER A 141 7.94 31.92 -20.77
N HIS A 142 8.07 31.54 -19.49
CA HIS A 142 8.77 30.35 -19.04
C HIS A 142 7.91 29.60 -18.01
N PRO A 143 6.90 28.81 -18.44
CA PRO A 143 6.09 28.01 -17.54
C PRO A 143 6.97 26.96 -16.87
N HIS A 144 7.15 27.08 -15.56
CA HIS A 144 8.14 26.30 -14.83
C HIS A 144 7.54 25.11 -14.07
N GLN A 145 6.25 25.15 -13.77
CA GLN A 145 5.52 24.04 -13.17
C GLN A 145 4.13 23.92 -13.79
N VAL A 146 3.62 22.70 -13.86
CA VAL A 146 2.18 22.45 -13.96
C VAL A 146 1.72 21.82 -12.65
N VAL A 147 0.73 22.43 -11.99
CA VAL A 147 0.20 21.90 -10.73
C VAL A 147 -1.31 22.10 -10.67
N ILE A 148 -2.05 21.08 -10.24
CA ILE A 148 -3.48 21.19 -9.99
C ILE A 148 -3.68 21.42 -8.49
N HIS A 149 -4.62 22.30 -8.13
CA HIS A 149 -4.99 22.53 -6.74
C HIS A 149 -5.47 21.22 -6.08
N PRO A 150 -5.05 20.90 -4.83
CA PRO A 150 -5.36 19.61 -4.21
C PRO A 150 -6.86 19.32 -4.07
N ASP A 151 -7.66 20.34 -3.72
CA ASP A 151 -9.08 20.15 -3.40
C ASP A 151 -10.06 20.50 -4.53
N ARG A 152 -9.57 20.95 -5.71
CA ARG A 152 -10.45 21.39 -6.81
C ARG A 152 -9.75 21.37 -8.16
N GLU A 153 -10.55 21.28 -9.22
CA GLU A 153 -10.08 21.27 -10.60
C GLU A 153 -9.66 22.67 -11.10
N GLU A 154 -8.55 23.15 -10.56
CA GLU A 154 -7.91 24.41 -10.91
C GLU A 154 -6.44 24.15 -11.24
N LEU A 155 -6.03 24.45 -12.47
CA LEU A 155 -4.64 24.32 -12.93
C LEU A 155 -3.92 25.64 -12.70
N LEU A 156 -2.74 25.56 -12.07
CA LEU A 156 -1.84 26.68 -11.84
C LEU A 156 -0.52 26.45 -12.58
N VAL A 157 -0.04 27.51 -13.22
CA VAL A 157 1.20 27.51 -13.99
C VAL A 157 2.04 28.72 -13.58
N PRO A 158 2.98 28.57 -12.63
CA PRO A 158 3.98 29.59 -12.35
C PRO A 158 4.82 29.84 -13.60
N ASP A 159 4.79 31.08 -14.07
CA ASP A 159 5.48 31.56 -15.27
C ASP A 159 6.61 32.49 -14.83
N LEU A 160 7.79 31.90 -14.69
CA LEU A 160 8.99 32.58 -14.23
C LEU A 160 9.32 33.80 -15.10
N GLY A 161 9.11 33.64 -16.41
CA GLY A 161 9.42 34.63 -17.41
C GLY A 161 8.50 35.83 -17.38
N ALA A 162 7.25 35.65 -16.94
CA ALA A 162 6.22 36.69 -16.92
C ALA A 162 5.91 37.28 -15.53
N ASP A 163 6.60 36.85 -14.47
CA ASP A 163 6.37 37.28 -13.08
C ASP A 163 4.92 37.08 -12.60
N LEU A 164 4.27 36.00 -13.03
CA LEU A 164 2.89 35.66 -12.65
C LEU A 164 2.68 34.15 -12.57
N THR A 165 1.64 33.75 -11.84
CA THR A 165 1.10 32.39 -11.89
C THR A 165 -0.21 32.45 -12.64
N ARG A 166 -0.32 31.72 -13.74
CA ARG A 166 -1.54 31.62 -14.54
C ARG A 166 -2.49 30.63 -13.88
N ARG A 167 -3.77 30.98 -13.78
CA ARG A 167 -4.82 30.11 -13.24
C ARG A 167 -5.78 29.73 -14.36
N PHE A 168 -6.11 28.45 -14.43
CA PHE A 168 -7.04 27.90 -15.40
C PHE A 168 -8.10 27.07 -14.69
N LYS A 169 -9.30 27.06 -15.27
CA LYS A 169 -10.40 26.16 -14.88
C LYS A 169 -10.77 25.27 -16.06
N LYS A 170 -11.26 24.06 -15.80
CA LYS A 170 -11.82 23.23 -16.86
C LYS A 170 -13.18 23.81 -17.27
N GLY A 171 -13.36 24.07 -18.56
CA GLY A 171 -14.63 24.54 -19.13
C GLY A 171 -15.57 23.39 -19.46
N ASP A 172 -16.80 23.71 -19.88
CA ASP A 172 -17.87 22.72 -20.15
C ASP A 172 -17.49 21.62 -21.17
N GLN A 173 -16.50 21.89 -22.03
CA GLN A 173 -15.98 20.95 -23.03
C GLN A 173 -14.72 20.18 -22.58
N GLY A 174 -14.41 20.19 -21.28
CA GLY A 174 -13.21 19.55 -20.72
C GLY A 174 -11.90 20.30 -21.00
N ASN A 175 -11.94 21.48 -21.63
CA ASN A 175 -10.73 22.24 -21.97
C ASN A 175 -10.33 23.19 -20.85
N TRP A 176 -9.04 23.26 -20.55
CA TRP A 176 -8.48 24.28 -19.67
C TRP A 176 -8.64 25.69 -20.28
N GLN A 177 -9.33 26.57 -19.55
CA GLN A 177 -9.59 27.94 -19.94
C GLN A 177 -8.96 28.92 -18.95
N PRO A 178 -8.31 30.00 -19.42
CA PRO A 178 -7.79 31.03 -18.53
C PRO A 178 -8.89 31.59 -17.62
N ALA A 179 -8.59 31.67 -16.33
CA ALA A 179 -9.58 32.06 -15.33
C ALA A 179 -9.06 33.16 -14.38
N GLY A 180 -7.75 33.33 -14.25
CA GLY A 180 -7.16 34.44 -13.50
C GLY A 180 -5.64 34.36 -13.45
N VAL A 181 -5.02 35.23 -12.67
CA VAL A 181 -3.58 35.23 -12.43
C VAL A 181 -3.27 35.61 -10.98
N VAL A 182 -2.15 35.12 -10.46
CA VAL A 182 -1.49 35.68 -9.26
C VAL A 182 -0.31 36.50 -9.76
N GLN A 183 -0.29 37.80 -9.46
CA GLN A 183 0.78 38.71 -9.89
C GLN A 183 1.88 38.78 -8.81
N TYR A 184 3.14 38.81 -9.23
CA TYR A 184 4.27 39.00 -8.33
C TYR A 184 5.03 40.29 -8.66
N THR A 185 5.97 40.65 -7.79
CA THR A 185 6.87 41.80 -8.03
C THR A 185 7.69 41.55 -9.31
N PRO A 186 7.81 42.53 -10.22
CA PRO A 186 8.63 42.37 -11.42
C PRO A 186 10.08 42.00 -11.08
N GLY A 187 10.60 40.96 -11.73
CA GLY A 187 11.93 40.40 -11.52
C GLY A 187 12.01 39.36 -10.40
N SER A 188 10.87 38.85 -9.92
CA SER A 188 10.82 37.82 -8.87
C SER A 188 10.97 36.41 -9.39
N GLY A 189 10.40 36.11 -10.55
CA GLY A 189 10.47 34.81 -11.20
C GLY A 189 9.82 33.68 -10.40
N PRO A 190 8.47 33.58 -10.36
CA PRO A 190 7.79 32.47 -9.70
C PRO A 190 8.16 31.14 -10.36
N ARG A 191 8.65 30.20 -9.56
CA ARG A 191 9.20 28.93 -10.05
C ARG A 191 8.28 27.75 -9.74
N HIS A 192 8.18 27.38 -8.47
CA HIS A 192 7.36 26.25 -8.00
C HIS A 192 6.36 26.69 -6.92
N ILE A 193 5.27 25.94 -6.81
CA ILE A 193 4.14 26.17 -5.92
C ILE A 193 3.92 24.93 -5.05
N ALA A 194 3.59 25.16 -3.79
CA ALA A 194 3.06 24.16 -2.87
C ALA A 194 1.81 24.71 -2.14
N PHE A 195 0.97 23.82 -1.62
CA PHE A 195 -0.29 24.18 -0.96
C PHE A 195 -0.32 23.70 0.48
N PHE A 196 -0.95 24.49 1.36
CA PHE A 196 -1.34 24.05 2.69
C PHE A 196 -2.51 24.88 3.20
N GLY A 197 -3.58 24.21 3.63
CA GLY A 197 -4.83 24.89 4.00
C GLY A 197 -5.40 25.67 2.82
N ASP A 198 -5.83 26.91 3.06
CA ASP A 198 -6.35 27.84 2.05
C ASP A 198 -5.26 28.67 1.33
N CYS A 199 -3.98 28.37 1.62
CA CYS A 199 -2.85 29.15 1.19
C CYS A 199 -2.03 28.44 0.10
N MET A 200 -1.62 29.23 -0.88
CA MET A 200 -0.65 28.90 -1.91
C MET A 200 0.70 29.52 -1.55
N TYR A 201 1.75 28.70 -1.54
CA TYR A 201 3.12 29.10 -1.27
C TYR A 201 3.93 29.01 -2.55
N THR A 202 4.50 30.12 -3.01
CA THR A 202 5.28 30.16 -4.25
C THR A 202 6.73 30.51 -3.94
N ILE A 203 7.66 29.68 -4.42
CA ILE A 203 9.09 30.00 -4.38
C ILE A 203 9.48 30.86 -5.57
N LEU A 204 10.13 31.98 -5.29
CA LEU A 204 10.56 33.00 -6.25
C LEU A 204 12.06 32.82 -6.51
N GLU A 205 12.40 32.38 -7.72
CA GLU A 205 13.75 31.97 -8.08
C GLU A 205 14.76 33.13 -7.98
N LEU A 206 14.38 34.29 -8.52
CA LEU A 206 15.30 35.40 -8.76
C LEU A 206 15.49 36.28 -7.52
N THR A 207 14.48 36.37 -6.65
CA THR A 207 14.58 37.11 -5.38
C THR A 207 14.97 36.24 -4.19
N ASN A 208 14.99 34.90 -4.35
CA ASN A 208 15.23 33.95 -3.27
C ASN A 208 14.25 34.12 -2.10
N GLU A 209 12.96 34.22 -2.43
CA GLU A 209 11.88 34.40 -1.45
C GLU A 209 10.79 33.34 -1.62
N ILE A 210 10.04 33.10 -0.55
CA ILE A 210 8.75 32.42 -0.59
C ILE A 210 7.67 33.45 -0.36
N THR A 211 6.65 33.47 -1.21
CA THR A 211 5.47 34.31 -1.05
C THR A 211 4.26 33.46 -0.72
N VAL A 212 3.37 34.01 0.10
CA VAL A 212 2.13 33.36 0.51
C VAL A 212 0.96 34.17 -0.03
N HIS A 213 0.06 33.48 -0.70
CA HIS A 213 -1.21 34.04 -1.13
C HIS A 213 -2.35 33.17 -0.60
N ARG A 214 -3.40 33.78 -0.06
CA ARG A 214 -4.69 33.07 0.04
C ARG A 214 -5.25 32.92 -1.36
N LEU A 215 -5.65 31.71 -1.70
CA LEU A 215 -6.10 31.36 -3.04
C LEU A 215 -7.56 30.86 -2.98
N PRO A 216 -8.54 31.78 -2.98
CA PRO A 216 -9.94 31.39 -2.99
C PRO A 216 -10.35 30.79 -4.35
N PRO A 217 -11.42 29.98 -4.39
CA PRO A 217 -12.01 29.52 -5.64
C PRO A 217 -12.46 30.69 -6.52
N PHE A 218 -12.56 30.45 -7.82
CA PHE A 218 -13.13 31.45 -8.73
C PHE A 218 -14.56 31.84 -8.35
N PRO A 219 -14.96 33.12 -8.56
CA PRO A 219 -14.21 34.19 -9.24
C PRO A 219 -13.36 35.06 -8.30
N GLU A 220 -13.16 34.67 -7.04
CA GLU A 220 -12.46 35.51 -6.08
C GLU A 220 -10.96 35.62 -6.42
N GLU A 221 -10.42 36.83 -6.21
CA GLU A 221 -9.03 37.14 -6.53
C GLU A 221 -8.09 36.68 -5.41
N PRO A 222 -6.87 36.19 -5.75
CA PRO A 222 -5.87 35.84 -4.76
C PRO A 222 -5.45 37.06 -3.95
N THR A 223 -5.17 36.87 -2.66
CA THR A 223 -4.70 37.95 -1.78
C THR A 223 -3.34 37.63 -1.20
N PHE A 224 -2.39 38.55 -1.38
CA PHE A 224 -1.07 38.46 -0.75
C PHE A 224 -1.21 38.45 0.77
N VAL A 225 -0.49 37.55 1.42
CA VAL A 225 -0.47 37.40 2.88
C VAL A 225 0.86 37.90 3.45
N THR A 226 1.96 37.30 3.01
CA THR A 226 3.31 37.62 3.51
C THR A 226 4.38 37.05 2.56
N SER A 227 5.63 37.43 2.79
CA SER A 227 6.80 36.82 2.16
C SER A 227 7.92 36.63 3.18
N ILE A 228 8.81 35.68 2.90
CA ILE A 228 10.02 35.46 3.67
C ILE A 228 11.17 35.10 2.73
N PRO A 229 12.40 35.57 2.99
CA PRO A 229 13.55 35.06 2.27
C PRO A 229 13.75 33.55 2.54
N THR A 230 14.25 32.82 1.55
CA THR A 230 14.54 31.38 1.71
C THR A 230 15.74 31.13 2.64
N MET A 231 16.49 32.17 3.02
CA MET A 231 17.67 32.11 3.89
C MET A 231 17.65 33.21 4.95
N LYS A 232 18.15 32.90 6.15
CA LYS A 232 18.37 33.83 7.26
C LYS A 232 19.46 34.85 6.92
N THR A 233 20.55 34.39 6.31
CA THR A 233 21.71 35.23 5.96
C THR A 233 22.16 34.93 4.56
N PHE A 234 22.03 35.89 3.65
CA PHE A 234 22.54 35.77 2.29
C PHE A 234 24.06 35.98 2.26
N PRO A 235 24.79 35.24 1.40
CA PRO A 235 26.20 35.47 1.23
C PRO A 235 26.46 36.91 0.74
N PRO A 236 27.54 37.57 1.18
CA PRO A 236 27.83 38.97 0.88
C PRO A 236 28.17 39.26 -0.60
N VAL A 237 28.14 38.24 -1.46
CA VAL A 237 28.51 38.34 -2.87
C VAL A 237 27.32 38.82 -3.69
N VAL A 238 27.32 40.12 -4.02
CA VAL A 238 26.42 40.71 -5.02
C VAL A 238 26.66 39.99 -6.36
N GLY A 239 25.64 39.34 -6.90
CA GLY A 239 25.71 38.65 -8.19
C GLY A 239 26.25 37.22 -8.15
N SER A 240 26.14 36.50 -7.02
CA SER A 240 26.60 35.10 -6.89
C SER A 240 25.96 34.11 -7.86
N GLY A 241 24.88 34.47 -8.56
CA GLY A 241 24.09 33.55 -9.40
C GLY A 241 23.20 32.60 -8.59
N MET A 242 23.22 32.68 -7.26
CA MET A 242 22.42 31.84 -6.37
C MET A 242 20.93 32.13 -6.55
N THR A 243 20.16 31.06 -6.71
CA THR A 243 18.71 31.14 -6.98
C THR A 243 17.95 30.12 -6.14
N ALA A 244 16.68 30.42 -5.84
CA ALA A 244 15.81 29.45 -5.18
C ALA A 244 15.35 28.38 -6.18
N ALA A 245 15.22 27.13 -5.73
CA ALA A 245 15.03 25.99 -6.60
C ALA A 245 13.72 25.24 -6.32
N GLU A 246 13.64 24.51 -5.20
CA GLU A 246 12.52 23.61 -4.91
C GLU A 246 11.74 24.02 -3.66
N ILE A 247 10.44 23.70 -3.62
CA ILE A 247 9.58 23.88 -2.46
C ILE A 247 8.70 22.65 -2.27
N LEU A 248 8.72 22.07 -1.06
CA LEU A 248 7.85 20.97 -0.66
C LEU A 248 7.15 21.29 0.66
N ILE A 249 5.89 20.89 0.78
CA ILE A 249 5.12 20.93 2.03
C ILE A 249 4.51 19.53 2.24
N PRO A 250 5.14 18.65 3.05
CA PRO A 250 4.56 17.36 3.38
C PRO A 250 3.33 17.55 4.28
N THR A 251 2.36 16.64 4.16
CA THR A 251 1.14 16.72 5.00
C THR A 251 1.48 16.41 6.46
N PRO A 252 1.08 17.26 7.42
CA PRO A 252 1.29 16.99 8.85
C PRO A 252 0.67 15.65 9.27
N ASN A 253 1.39 14.93 10.14
CA ASN A 253 1.00 13.62 10.63
C ASN A 253 1.53 13.42 12.06
N GLU A 254 1.22 12.29 12.70
CA GLU A 254 1.56 12.07 14.12
C GLU A 254 3.06 12.24 14.44
N PRO A 255 4.02 11.63 13.70
CA PRO A 255 5.45 11.90 13.90
C PRO A 255 5.90 13.33 13.57
N PHE A 256 5.20 14.01 12.66
CA PHE A 256 5.57 15.32 12.14
C PHE A 256 4.36 16.28 12.15
N PRO A 257 3.91 16.72 13.34
CA PRO A 257 2.62 17.39 13.50
C PRO A 257 2.62 18.86 13.06
N ILE A 258 3.81 19.45 12.88
CA ILE A 258 3.94 20.87 12.52
C ILE A 258 3.98 20.97 11.00
N PRO A 259 3.18 21.86 10.40
CA PRO A 259 3.28 22.12 8.97
C PRO A 259 4.56 22.93 8.70
N LEU A 260 5.40 22.38 7.83
CA LEU A 260 6.73 22.90 7.51
C LEU A 260 6.92 22.96 6.00
N ILE A 261 7.49 24.06 5.51
CA ILE A 261 8.09 24.14 4.18
C ILE A 261 9.51 23.62 4.26
N TYR A 262 9.91 22.86 3.24
CA TYR A 262 11.29 22.58 2.90
C TYR A 262 11.58 23.29 1.57
N ALA A 263 12.50 24.24 1.56
CA ALA A 263 12.83 25.03 0.38
C ALA A 263 14.33 25.01 0.12
N SER A 264 14.73 24.82 -1.14
CA SER A 264 16.13 24.76 -1.51
C SER A 264 16.60 26.00 -2.27
N ASN A 265 17.90 26.28 -2.15
CA ASN A 265 18.61 27.20 -3.01
C ASN A 265 19.73 26.44 -3.72
N ARG A 266 20.09 26.90 -4.91
CA ARG A 266 21.16 26.32 -5.73
C ARG A 266 22.21 27.34 -6.07
N ASP A 267 23.40 26.82 -6.38
CA ASP A 267 24.58 27.62 -6.72
C ASP A 267 25.00 28.56 -5.58
N ASP A 268 24.88 28.09 -4.34
CA ASP A 268 25.38 28.80 -3.18
C ASP A 268 26.93 28.79 -3.21
N PRO A 269 27.59 29.97 -3.10
CA PRO A 269 29.05 30.08 -3.12
C PRO A 269 29.73 29.43 -1.90
N SER A 270 28.98 29.04 -0.87
CA SER A 270 29.51 28.35 0.32
C SER A 270 30.25 27.06 -0.05
N PRO A 271 31.42 26.78 0.56
CA PRO A 271 32.12 25.51 0.37
C PRO A 271 31.31 24.31 0.87
N ASP A 272 30.36 24.53 1.80
CA ASP A 272 29.54 23.48 2.41
C ASP A 272 28.33 23.07 1.54
N GLY A 273 28.28 23.59 0.31
CA GLY A 273 27.24 23.27 -0.66
C GLY A 273 25.94 24.05 -0.49
N ASP A 274 25.00 23.68 -1.34
CA ASP A 274 23.65 24.21 -1.42
C ASP A 274 22.83 23.85 -0.18
N ILE A 275 21.70 24.53 0.01
CA ILE A 275 20.93 24.45 1.26
C ILE A 275 19.51 23.93 1.05
N ILE A 276 18.96 23.38 2.13
CA ILE A 276 17.53 23.19 2.34
C ILE A 276 17.13 23.92 3.62
N SER A 277 16.32 24.96 3.49
CA SER A 277 15.73 25.70 4.59
C SER A 277 14.40 25.08 5.01
N ILE A 278 14.19 25.00 6.32
CA ILE A 278 12.97 24.51 6.96
C ILE A 278 12.27 25.72 7.58
N ILE A 279 11.02 25.96 7.19
CA ILE A 279 10.24 27.13 7.62
C ILE A 279 8.89 26.66 8.14
N SER A 280 8.51 27.10 9.34
CA SER A 280 7.20 26.81 9.90
C SER A 280 6.12 27.66 9.27
N ILE A 281 5.00 27.01 8.93
CA ILE A 281 3.81 27.64 8.36
C ILE A 281 2.57 27.44 9.23
N ALA A 282 2.77 27.13 10.52
CA ALA A 282 1.69 27.00 11.49
C ALA A 282 0.77 28.24 11.53
N GLU A 283 1.33 29.42 11.28
CA GLU A 283 0.61 30.67 11.06
C GLU A 283 0.97 31.25 9.67
N PRO A 284 0.10 31.15 8.65
CA PRO A 284 0.42 31.61 7.30
C PRO A 284 0.79 33.10 7.18
N SER A 285 0.30 33.94 8.10
CA SER A 285 0.65 35.38 8.17
C SER A 285 2.03 35.66 8.77
N LYS A 286 2.67 34.66 9.37
CA LYS A 286 3.94 34.80 10.10
C LYS A 286 4.80 33.54 9.91
N LEU A 287 5.53 33.50 8.80
CA LEU A 287 6.46 32.42 8.51
C LEU A 287 7.65 32.49 9.47
N GLU A 288 8.06 31.35 10.03
CA GLU A 288 9.14 31.29 11.02
C GLU A 288 10.27 30.37 10.54
N PRO A 289 11.50 30.89 10.32
CA PRO A 289 12.65 30.08 9.98
C PRO A 289 13.02 29.10 11.10
N VAL A 290 13.00 27.81 10.81
CA VAL A 290 13.28 26.75 11.78
C VAL A 290 14.75 26.33 11.70
N ALA A 291 15.18 25.82 10.55
CA ALA A 291 16.54 25.28 10.35
C ALA A 291 17.04 25.55 8.93
N GLU A 292 18.36 25.49 8.75
CA GLU A 292 19.02 25.52 7.44
C GLU A 292 20.02 24.37 7.36
N ILE A 293 19.83 23.50 6.38
CA ILE A 293 20.60 22.26 6.24
C ILE A 293 21.57 22.45 5.08
N ARG A 294 22.87 22.43 5.38
CA ARG A 294 23.93 22.42 4.36
C ARG A 294 24.06 21.01 3.79
N THR A 295 23.76 20.87 2.51
CA THR A 295 23.62 19.55 1.88
C THR A 295 24.95 18.97 1.40
N GLY A 296 25.97 19.81 1.18
CA GLY A 296 27.18 19.42 0.45
C GLY A 296 26.95 19.11 -1.04
N LEU A 297 25.71 19.27 -1.54
CA LEU A 297 25.37 19.16 -2.95
C LEU A 297 25.71 20.46 -3.69
N LYS A 298 25.90 20.35 -5.01
CA LYS A 298 26.11 21.51 -5.89
C LYS A 298 25.12 21.49 -7.04
N HIS A 299 24.48 22.63 -7.27
CA HIS A 299 23.33 22.81 -8.15
C HIS A 299 22.16 21.90 -7.76
N LEU A 300 21.65 22.07 -6.54
CA LEU A 300 20.49 21.33 -6.03
C LEU A 300 19.25 21.65 -6.88
N ARG A 301 18.74 20.64 -7.59
CA ARG A 301 17.63 20.83 -8.55
C ARG A 301 16.43 19.92 -8.30
N GLY A 302 16.60 18.82 -7.58
CA GLY A 302 15.51 17.89 -7.29
C GLY A 302 15.45 17.55 -5.82
N MET A 303 14.22 17.49 -5.28
CA MET A 303 13.96 16.88 -3.99
C MET A 303 12.55 16.28 -3.94
N ALA A 304 12.37 15.17 -3.22
CA ALA A 304 11.08 14.51 -3.07
C ALA A 304 10.97 13.78 -1.73
N PHE A 305 9.81 13.89 -1.07
CA PHE A 305 9.49 13.09 0.11
C PHE A 305 9.03 11.68 -0.26
N GLY A 306 9.29 10.72 0.64
CA GLY A 306 8.77 9.37 0.53
C GLY A 306 8.97 8.53 1.79
N GLY A 307 8.60 7.25 1.66
CA GLY A 307 8.50 6.33 2.79
C GLY A 307 7.26 6.58 3.67
N PRO A 308 7.14 5.91 4.84
CA PRO A 308 6.05 6.14 5.79
C PRO A 308 5.98 7.60 6.22
N ASN A 309 4.79 8.20 6.14
CA ASN A 309 4.50 9.51 6.67
C ASN A 309 5.45 10.61 6.16
N ASP A 310 5.97 10.46 4.94
CA ASP A 310 6.99 11.33 4.34
C ASP A 310 8.24 11.47 5.22
N ARG A 311 8.65 10.39 5.90
CA ARG A 311 9.79 10.38 6.83
C ARG A 311 11.13 10.67 6.15
N TYR A 312 11.28 10.31 4.87
CA TYR A 312 12.54 10.44 4.16
C TYR A 312 12.44 11.49 3.06
N LEU A 313 13.49 12.29 2.91
CA LEU A 313 13.66 13.24 1.82
C LEU A 313 14.85 12.80 0.98
N ILE A 314 14.66 12.60 -0.32
CA ILE A 314 15.78 12.49 -1.26
C ILE A 314 16.03 13.85 -1.91
N ALA A 315 17.30 14.23 -2.08
CA ALA A 315 17.71 15.44 -2.79
C ALA A 315 18.93 15.18 -3.69
N GLY A 316 19.03 15.92 -4.79
CA GLY A 316 20.04 15.71 -5.83
C GLY A 316 20.73 17.00 -6.25
N GLY A 317 22.06 16.95 -6.37
CA GLY A 317 22.88 18.05 -6.89
C GLY A 317 23.44 17.72 -8.26
N ALA A 318 22.93 18.38 -9.30
CA ALA A 318 23.25 18.06 -10.69
C ALA A 318 24.74 18.26 -11.00
N ASN A 319 25.37 19.30 -10.45
CA ASN A 319 26.79 19.56 -10.70
C ASN A 319 27.70 18.72 -9.81
N SER A 320 27.23 18.30 -8.63
CA SER A 320 27.98 17.40 -7.76
C SER A 320 27.91 15.92 -8.19
N GLY A 321 26.95 15.54 -9.04
CA GLY A 321 26.75 14.14 -9.44
C GLY A 321 26.38 13.23 -8.28
N LYS A 322 25.57 13.74 -7.33
CA LYS A 322 25.22 13.03 -6.09
C LYS A 322 23.76 13.16 -5.75
N ALA A 323 23.19 12.07 -5.24
CA ALA A 323 21.90 12.03 -4.58
C ALA A 323 22.08 11.65 -3.11
N LYS A 324 21.30 12.29 -2.22
CA LYS A 324 21.36 12.10 -0.77
C LYS A 324 19.98 11.82 -0.22
N VAL A 325 19.90 10.87 0.71
CA VAL A 325 18.67 10.58 1.47
C VAL A 325 18.84 11.10 2.89
N TYR A 326 17.87 11.88 3.33
CA TYR A 326 17.77 12.45 4.67
C TYR A 326 16.57 11.86 5.41
N GLU A 327 16.69 11.76 6.72
CA GLU A 327 15.57 11.47 7.61
C GLU A 327 15.08 12.76 8.29
N ARG A 328 13.77 12.96 8.30
CA ARG A 328 13.12 14.00 9.11
C ARG A 328 13.22 13.63 10.59
N THR A 329 13.78 14.53 11.37
CA THR A 329 13.94 14.38 12.83
C THR A 329 13.37 15.59 13.55
N ASP A 330 13.24 15.51 14.88
CA ASP A 330 12.71 16.59 15.73
C ASP A 330 11.34 17.12 15.27
N GLY A 331 10.38 16.22 15.08
CA GLY A 331 9.05 16.59 14.58
C GLY A 331 9.06 17.20 13.18
N GLY A 332 10.12 16.96 12.40
CA GLY A 332 10.32 17.48 11.06
C GLY A 332 11.18 18.75 11.01
N LYS A 333 11.52 19.34 12.16
CA LYS A 333 12.29 20.59 12.25
C LYS A 333 13.75 20.45 11.83
N ASN A 334 14.22 19.22 11.63
CA ASN A 334 15.58 18.93 11.21
C ASN A 334 15.64 17.81 10.17
N LEU A 335 16.72 17.76 9.41
CA LEU A 335 17.07 16.69 8.48
C LEU A 335 18.43 16.11 8.86
N VAL A 336 18.50 14.79 9.01
CA VAL A 336 19.77 14.07 9.23
C VAL A 336 20.11 13.32 7.95
N GLU A 337 21.29 13.57 7.38
CA GLU A 337 21.78 12.78 6.25
C GLU A 337 21.96 11.33 6.68
N LEU A 338 21.32 10.42 5.95
CA LEU A 338 21.49 8.99 6.14
C LEU A 338 22.51 8.42 5.15
N PHE A 339 22.33 8.74 3.86
CA PHE A 339 23.12 8.16 2.79
C PHE A 339 23.42 9.16 1.68
N THR A 340 24.54 8.93 1.01
CA THR A 340 24.94 9.60 -0.23
C THR A 340 25.30 8.53 -1.26
N VAL A 341 24.90 8.73 -2.51
CA VAL A 341 25.27 7.87 -3.64
C VAL A 341 25.59 8.73 -4.86
N ASP A 342 26.52 8.26 -5.68
CA ASP A 342 26.86 8.91 -6.95
C ASP A 342 25.78 8.58 -8.00
N VAL A 343 25.21 9.62 -8.59
CA VAL A 343 24.24 9.55 -9.70
C VAL A 343 24.62 10.66 -10.65
N GLU A 344 24.71 10.38 -11.94
CA GLU A 344 25.11 11.42 -12.90
C GLU A 344 24.03 12.49 -12.99
N ALA A 345 24.41 13.73 -12.64
CA ALA A 345 23.60 14.94 -12.73
C ALA A 345 22.09 14.81 -12.39
N PRO A 346 21.70 14.41 -11.16
CA PRO A 346 20.31 14.16 -10.80
C PRO A 346 19.50 15.45 -10.71
N THR A 347 18.26 15.42 -11.20
CA THR A 347 17.39 16.61 -11.35
C THR A 347 15.98 16.44 -10.79
N SER A 348 15.42 15.23 -10.75
CA SER A 348 14.10 14.94 -10.17
C SER A 348 14.04 13.53 -9.59
N PHE A 349 13.07 13.27 -8.69
CA PHE A 349 12.95 12.00 -7.97
C PHE A 349 11.50 11.55 -7.88
N LEU A 350 11.26 10.26 -8.13
CA LEU A 350 9.95 9.63 -8.03
C LEU A 350 10.05 8.35 -7.19
N TRP A 351 9.38 8.34 -6.04
CA TRP A 351 9.29 7.16 -5.17
C TRP A 351 8.29 6.15 -5.75
N LEU A 352 8.73 4.92 -5.99
CA LEU A 352 7.94 3.85 -6.60
C LEU A 352 7.37 2.92 -5.53
N HIS A 353 6.06 2.70 -5.57
CA HIS A 353 5.36 1.81 -4.63
C HIS A 353 4.99 0.48 -5.30
N PHE A 354 5.29 -0.64 -4.64
CA PHE A 354 4.91 -1.99 -5.08
C PHE A 354 3.74 -2.53 -4.25
N GLY A 355 2.66 -2.93 -4.92
CA GLY A 355 1.48 -3.60 -4.35
C GLY A 355 0.46 -3.92 -5.45
N ALA A 356 -0.41 -4.92 -5.24
CA ALA A 356 -1.49 -5.21 -6.19
C ALA A 356 -2.67 -4.25 -5.96
N ASP A 357 -3.23 -3.72 -7.05
CA ASP A 357 -4.50 -2.99 -6.99
C ASP A 357 -5.68 -3.93 -7.14
N VAL A 358 -6.50 -3.98 -6.09
CA VAL A 358 -7.57 -4.96 -5.97
C VAL A 358 -8.92 -4.29 -6.12
N ILE A 359 -9.59 -4.55 -7.24
CA ILE A 359 -10.96 -4.10 -7.50
C ILE A 359 -11.92 -5.20 -7.07
N LYS A 360 -12.77 -4.92 -6.07
CA LYS A 360 -13.84 -5.80 -5.65
C LYS A 360 -15.14 -5.37 -6.31
N VAL A 361 -15.65 -6.24 -7.19
CA VAL A 361 -16.96 -6.10 -7.82
C VAL A 361 -18.05 -6.62 -6.87
N GLU A 362 -19.05 -5.80 -6.61
CA GLU A 362 -20.12 -6.08 -5.66
C GLU A 362 -21.51 -5.80 -6.26
N PRO A 363 -22.57 -6.51 -5.86
CA PRO A 363 -23.91 -6.19 -6.32
C PRO A 363 -24.37 -4.82 -5.79
N PRO A 364 -25.01 -3.98 -6.62
CA PRO A 364 -25.56 -2.68 -6.20
C PRO A 364 -26.53 -2.80 -5.02
N GLY A 365 -26.50 -1.80 -4.12
CA GLY A 365 -27.42 -1.63 -2.99
C GLY A 365 -27.24 -2.58 -1.81
N VAL A 366 -26.70 -3.78 -2.01
CA VAL A 366 -26.50 -4.77 -0.94
C VAL A 366 -25.03 -5.07 -0.66
N GLY A 367 -24.16 -5.01 -1.68
CA GLY A 367 -22.74 -5.30 -1.53
C GLY A 367 -22.43 -6.75 -1.14
N ASP A 368 -21.23 -6.94 -0.61
CA ASP A 368 -20.82 -8.20 0.03
C ASP A 368 -21.62 -8.44 1.32
N PRO A 369 -22.17 -9.66 1.56
CA PRO A 369 -22.90 -9.99 2.78
C PRO A 369 -22.16 -9.68 4.08
N LEU A 370 -20.82 -9.73 4.06
CA LEU A 370 -20.00 -9.47 5.25
C LEU A 370 -20.15 -8.03 5.77
N ARG A 371 -20.61 -7.09 4.92
CA ARG A 371 -20.87 -5.70 5.33
C ARG A 371 -21.86 -5.61 6.48
N VAL A 372 -22.77 -6.57 6.64
CA VAL A 372 -23.82 -6.55 7.66
C VAL A 372 -23.79 -7.76 8.61
N TRP A 373 -22.70 -8.53 8.62
CA TRP A 373 -22.58 -9.71 9.48
C TRP A 373 -21.94 -9.39 10.84
N ARG A 374 -22.42 -10.08 11.87
CA ARG A 374 -22.02 -9.92 13.28
C ARG A 374 -22.38 -8.55 13.84
N GLU A 375 -21.43 -7.87 14.46
CA GLU A 375 -21.60 -6.55 15.04
C GLU A 375 -21.46 -5.50 13.94
N LEU A 376 -22.29 -4.46 14.02
CA LEU A 376 -22.23 -3.31 13.13
C LEU A 376 -21.60 -2.14 13.86
N ASP A 377 -20.78 -1.37 13.16
CA ASP A 377 -20.19 -0.14 13.68
C ASP A 377 -21.17 1.04 13.54
N VAL A 378 -20.74 2.25 13.93
CA VAL A 378 -21.54 3.48 13.94
C VAL A 378 -22.13 3.87 12.57
N ASP A 379 -21.53 3.38 11.49
CA ASP A 379 -21.93 3.59 10.10
C ASP A 379 -22.83 2.47 9.54
N GLY A 380 -23.16 1.47 10.37
CA GLY A 380 -23.93 0.29 9.94
C GLY A 380 -23.11 -0.73 9.16
N VAL A 381 -21.78 -0.58 9.08
CA VAL A 381 -20.86 -1.51 8.41
C VAL A 381 -20.12 -2.36 9.44
N SER A 382 -20.00 -3.65 9.17
CA SER A 382 -19.29 -4.58 10.05
C SER A 382 -17.79 -4.23 10.15
N PRO A 383 -17.21 -4.13 11.35
CA PRO A 383 -15.76 -4.04 11.53
C PRO A 383 -15.02 -5.22 10.87
N TRP A 384 -15.68 -6.37 10.72
CA TRP A 384 -15.12 -7.52 10.01
C TRP A 384 -14.93 -7.23 8.51
N TRP A 385 -15.90 -6.54 7.89
CA TRP A 385 -15.73 -6.04 6.51
C TRP A 385 -14.60 -5.02 6.43
N ARG A 386 -14.58 -4.02 7.33
CA ARG A 386 -13.52 -3.00 7.40
C ARG A 386 -12.13 -3.66 7.50
N SER A 387 -12.00 -4.77 8.21
CA SER A 387 -10.74 -5.52 8.32
C SER A 387 -10.37 -6.30 7.05
N ILE A 388 -11.27 -7.14 6.53
CA ILE A 388 -10.93 -8.08 5.43
C ILE A 388 -10.93 -7.43 4.04
N ALA A 389 -11.60 -6.28 3.90
CA ALA A 389 -11.66 -5.53 2.65
C ALA A 389 -10.64 -4.38 2.59
N ARG A 390 -9.75 -4.26 3.59
CA ARG A 390 -8.68 -3.27 3.60
C ARG A 390 -7.90 -3.25 2.28
N ASN A 391 -7.47 -2.06 1.88
CA ASN A 391 -6.73 -1.78 0.63
C ASN A 391 -7.46 -2.09 -0.69
N LYS A 392 -8.71 -2.58 -0.65
CA LYS A 392 -9.50 -2.85 -1.86
C LYS A 392 -10.24 -1.60 -2.32
N LYS A 393 -10.48 -1.51 -3.61
CA LYS A 393 -11.40 -0.56 -4.24
C LYS A 393 -12.75 -1.25 -4.44
N SER A 394 -13.85 -0.65 -4.01
CA SER A 394 -15.20 -1.21 -4.16
C SER A 394 -15.93 -0.59 -5.35
N VAL A 395 -16.42 -1.44 -6.25
CA VAL A 395 -17.21 -1.07 -7.43
C VAL A 395 -18.46 -1.91 -7.46
N THR A 396 -19.60 -1.28 -7.69
CA THR A 396 -20.89 -1.95 -7.79
C THR A 396 -21.26 -2.29 -9.22
N ILE A 397 -21.43 -3.57 -9.56
CA ILE A 397 -21.89 -4.03 -10.87
C ILE A 397 -22.83 -5.23 -10.70
N ASP A 398 -24.03 -5.17 -11.28
CA ASP A 398 -25.01 -6.26 -11.25
C ASP A 398 -24.73 -7.30 -12.35
N LEU A 399 -24.03 -8.37 -11.97
CA LEU A 399 -23.72 -9.51 -12.85
C LEU A 399 -24.95 -10.29 -13.34
N ARG A 400 -26.16 -10.03 -12.81
CA ARG A 400 -27.39 -10.61 -13.34
C ARG A 400 -27.79 -10.00 -14.68
N LYS A 401 -27.33 -8.77 -14.95
CA LYS A 401 -27.58 -8.05 -16.20
C LYS A 401 -26.48 -8.34 -17.20
N GLU A 402 -26.85 -8.35 -18.48
CA GLU A 402 -25.89 -8.60 -19.56
C GLU A 402 -24.86 -7.49 -19.65
N GLN A 403 -25.31 -6.24 -19.54
CA GLN A 403 -24.46 -5.05 -19.48
C GLN A 403 -23.44 -5.13 -18.34
N GLY A 404 -23.86 -5.60 -17.15
CA GLY A 404 -22.95 -5.76 -16.02
C GLY A 404 -21.88 -6.84 -16.26
N ARG A 405 -22.24 -7.94 -16.93
CA ARG A 405 -21.28 -8.97 -17.34
C ARG A 405 -20.27 -8.44 -18.35
N GLU A 406 -20.71 -7.63 -19.31
CA GLU A 406 -19.80 -6.99 -20.27
C GLU A 406 -18.85 -5.99 -19.60
N LEU A 407 -19.28 -5.24 -18.59
CA LEU A 407 -18.37 -4.39 -17.80
C LEU A 407 -17.31 -5.21 -17.07
N VAL A 408 -17.69 -6.31 -16.42
CA VAL A 408 -16.74 -7.19 -15.73
C VAL A 408 -15.80 -7.90 -16.71
N LYS A 409 -16.30 -8.27 -17.89
CA LYS A 409 -15.47 -8.81 -18.97
C LYS A 409 -14.38 -7.82 -19.38
N LYS A 410 -14.73 -6.56 -19.60
CA LYS A 410 -13.76 -5.50 -19.92
C LYS A 410 -12.71 -5.34 -18.82
N LEU A 411 -13.11 -5.35 -17.55
CA LEU A 411 -12.17 -5.32 -16.41
C LEU A 411 -11.24 -6.53 -16.41
N ALA A 412 -11.79 -7.74 -16.59
CA ALA A 412 -11.02 -8.98 -16.55
C ALA A 412 -9.97 -9.07 -17.67
N VAL A 413 -10.28 -8.55 -18.87
CA VAL A 413 -9.32 -8.51 -19.98
C VAL A 413 -8.11 -7.64 -19.66
N LYS A 414 -8.27 -6.58 -18.88
CA LYS A 414 -7.18 -5.69 -18.43
C LYS A 414 -6.46 -6.17 -17.16
N SER A 415 -6.97 -7.22 -16.51
CA SER A 415 -6.47 -7.69 -15.22
C SER A 415 -5.40 -8.78 -15.34
N ASP A 416 -4.54 -8.87 -14.33
CA ASP A 416 -3.59 -9.99 -14.18
C ASP A 416 -4.24 -11.26 -13.62
N VAL A 417 -5.15 -11.06 -12.67
CA VAL A 417 -5.80 -12.12 -11.90
C VAL A 417 -7.29 -11.84 -11.82
N LEU A 418 -8.11 -12.82 -12.18
CA LEU A 418 -9.53 -12.85 -11.85
C LEU A 418 -9.75 -13.87 -10.73
N LEU A 419 -10.14 -13.38 -9.55
CA LEU A 419 -10.46 -14.21 -8.39
C LEU A 419 -11.97 -14.31 -8.20
N GLU A 420 -12.47 -15.53 -8.06
CA GLU A 420 -13.89 -15.82 -7.86
C GLU A 420 -14.10 -16.99 -6.90
N ASN A 421 -15.25 -17.00 -6.23
CA ASN A 421 -15.65 -18.08 -5.33
C ASN A 421 -17.09 -18.55 -5.54
N PHE A 422 -17.60 -18.44 -6.77
CA PHE A 422 -18.92 -18.92 -7.11
C PHE A 422 -18.94 -20.44 -7.21
N LYS A 423 -20.16 -20.98 -7.19
CA LYS A 423 -20.37 -22.40 -7.51
C LYS A 423 -19.82 -22.71 -8.91
N PRO A 424 -19.04 -23.80 -9.10
CA PRO A 424 -18.53 -24.20 -10.41
C PRO A 424 -19.60 -24.18 -11.51
N GLY A 425 -19.24 -23.63 -12.68
CA GLY A 425 -20.16 -23.42 -13.80
C GLY A 425 -20.90 -22.08 -13.80
N THR A 426 -20.78 -21.26 -12.75
CA THR A 426 -21.49 -19.96 -12.69
C THR A 426 -20.84 -18.92 -13.62
N LEU A 427 -19.51 -18.79 -13.59
CA LEU A 427 -18.79 -17.88 -14.51
C LEU A 427 -19.02 -18.25 -15.97
N GLU A 428 -19.02 -19.55 -16.27
CA GLU A 428 -19.24 -20.07 -17.63
C GLU A 428 -20.63 -19.71 -18.14
N LYS A 429 -21.67 -19.80 -17.29
CA LYS A 429 -23.03 -19.35 -17.65
C LYS A 429 -23.12 -17.85 -17.91
N TRP A 430 -22.21 -17.07 -17.33
CA TRP A 430 -22.12 -15.64 -17.54
C TRP A 430 -21.20 -15.25 -18.69
N GLY A 431 -20.55 -16.20 -19.36
CA GLY A 431 -19.57 -15.93 -20.43
C GLY A 431 -18.29 -15.27 -19.92
N LEU A 432 -17.95 -15.53 -18.65
CA LEU A 432 -16.77 -14.98 -17.96
C LEU A 432 -15.77 -16.09 -17.58
N GLY A 433 -15.95 -17.30 -18.11
CA GLY A 433 -15.09 -18.44 -17.79
C GLY A 433 -13.73 -18.39 -18.51
N PRO A 434 -12.82 -19.31 -18.17
CA PRO A 434 -11.51 -19.41 -18.83
C PRO A 434 -11.60 -19.54 -20.36
N ALA A 435 -12.58 -20.31 -20.86
CA ALA A 435 -12.79 -20.49 -22.30
C ALA A 435 -13.22 -19.19 -23.01
N ASP A 436 -13.89 -18.28 -22.30
CA ASP A 436 -14.40 -17.03 -22.84
C ASP A 436 -13.35 -15.91 -22.78
N LEU A 437 -12.53 -15.86 -21.72
CA LEU A 437 -11.60 -14.75 -21.49
C LEU A 437 -10.15 -15.03 -21.91
N HIS A 438 -9.66 -16.28 -21.88
CA HIS A 438 -8.30 -16.56 -22.37
C HIS A 438 -8.07 -16.17 -23.84
N PRO A 439 -9.04 -16.29 -24.76
CA PRO A 439 -8.88 -15.76 -26.12
C PRO A 439 -8.65 -14.25 -26.18
N LEU A 440 -9.13 -13.51 -25.17
CA LEU A 440 -9.02 -12.06 -25.08
C LEU A 440 -7.80 -11.60 -24.25
N ASN A 441 -7.45 -12.37 -23.22
CA ASN A 441 -6.24 -12.20 -22.41
C ASN A 441 -5.61 -13.58 -22.11
N PRO A 442 -4.69 -14.06 -22.96
CA PRO A 442 -4.03 -15.36 -22.77
C PRO A 442 -3.12 -15.45 -21.53
N SER A 443 -2.82 -14.31 -20.91
CA SER A 443 -1.95 -14.18 -19.73
C SER A 443 -2.74 -14.11 -18.41
N LEU A 444 -4.07 -14.08 -18.48
CA LEU A 444 -4.96 -14.00 -17.32
C LEU A 444 -4.80 -15.24 -16.43
N ILE A 445 -4.66 -15.01 -15.13
CA ILE A 445 -4.71 -16.08 -14.13
C ILE A 445 -6.11 -16.11 -13.52
N PHE A 446 -6.74 -17.27 -13.54
CA PHE A 446 -8.02 -17.50 -12.84
C PHE A 446 -7.75 -18.15 -11.49
N THR A 447 -8.14 -17.50 -10.40
CA THR A 447 -8.11 -18.12 -9.06
C THR A 447 -9.52 -18.42 -8.62
N ARG A 448 -9.85 -19.71 -8.51
CA ARG A 448 -11.23 -20.18 -8.35
C ARG A 448 -11.36 -20.97 -7.07
N VAL A 449 -12.14 -20.47 -6.11
CA VAL A 449 -12.34 -21.11 -4.81
C VAL A 449 -13.73 -21.72 -4.74
N SER A 450 -13.82 -23.03 -4.53
CA SER A 450 -15.10 -23.73 -4.39
C SER A 450 -15.07 -24.75 -3.26
N GLY A 451 -16.23 -25.29 -2.88
CA GLY A 451 -16.27 -26.31 -1.82
C GLY A 451 -15.46 -27.56 -2.14
N TYR A 452 -15.59 -28.07 -3.37
CA TYR A 452 -15.14 -29.40 -3.77
C TYR A 452 -14.22 -29.42 -4.99
N GLY A 453 -13.77 -28.26 -5.48
CA GLY A 453 -12.99 -28.11 -6.69
C GLY A 453 -13.85 -27.91 -7.94
N GLN A 454 -13.22 -27.46 -9.04
CA GLN A 454 -13.89 -27.28 -10.34
C GLN A 454 -14.20 -28.62 -11.03
N THR A 455 -13.60 -29.73 -10.57
CA THR A 455 -13.73 -31.05 -11.17
C THR A 455 -14.17 -32.12 -10.17
N GLY A 456 -14.44 -33.34 -10.65
CA GLY A 456 -14.88 -34.46 -9.82
C GLY A 456 -16.41 -34.52 -9.60
N PRO A 457 -16.92 -35.61 -9.01
CA PRO A 457 -18.36 -35.88 -8.91
C PRO A 457 -19.10 -34.92 -7.97
N TRP A 458 -18.38 -34.18 -7.12
CA TRP A 458 -18.96 -33.28 -6.12
C TRP A 458 -18.80 -31.79 -6.47
N SER A 459 -18.17 -31.45 -7.59
CA SER A 459 -17.94 -30.05 -8.00
C SER A 459 -19.23 -29.23 -8.08
N SER A 460 -20.34 -29.85 -8.49
CA SER A 460 -21.64 -29.19 -8.59
C SER A 460 -22.39 -29.07 -7.26
N ARG A 461 -21.82 -29.48 -6.12
CA ARG A 461 -22.44 -29.30 -4.81
C ARG A 461 -22.18 -27.89 -4.28
N PRO A 462 -23.16 -27.25 -3.62
CA PRO A 462 -22.88 -26.05 -2.86
C PRO A 462 -21.96 -26.42 -1.68
N GLY A 463 -20.93 -25.61 -1.42
CA GLY A 463 -20.00 -25.87 -0.32
C GLY A 463 -19.67 -24.57 0.40
N TYR A 464 -20.08 -24.50 1.66
CA TYR A 464 -19.55 -23.54 2.63
C TYR A 464 -18.49 -24.22 3.48
N ALA A 465 -17.57 -23.45 4.06
CA ALA A 465 -16.56 -23.98 4.96
C ALA A 465 -17.12 -24.92 6.02
N SER A 466 -18.31 -24.64 6.56
CA SER A 466 -18.91 -25.48 7.59
C SER A 466 -19.17 -26.92 7.17
N VAL A 467 -19.60 -27.15 5.92
CA VAL A 467 -19.87 -28.48 5.37
C VAL A 467 -18.58 -29.15 4.95
N CYS A 468 -17.67 -28.41 4.29
CA CYS A 468 -16.38 -28.93 3.87
C CYS A 468 -15.48 -29.31 5.07
N GLU A 469 -15.54 -28.58 6.19
CA GLU A 469 -14.89 -28.94 7.47
C GLU A 469 -15.44 -30.27 8.03
N ALA A 470 -16.73 -30.56 7.84
CA ALA A 470 -17.32 -31.80 8.30
C ALA A 470 -16.89 -32.96 7.40
N GLU A 471 -17.02 -32.80 6.08
CA GLU A 471 -16.71 -33.85 5.10
C GLU A 471 -15.20 -34.08 4.91
N SER A 472 -14.35 -33.13 5.28
CA SER A 472 -12.90 -33.36 5.34
C SER A 472 -12.52 -34.29 6.50
N GLY A 473 -13.40 -34.49 7.48
CA GLY A 473 -13.10 -35.17 8.73
C GLY A 473 -12.54 -34.25 9.82
N PHE A 474 -12.32 -32.96 9.55
CA PHE A 474 -11.79 -32.03 10.54
C PHE A 474 -12.69 -31.92 11.77
N ARG A 475 -14.01 -31.87 11.59
CA ARG A 475 -14.93 -31.83 12.75
C ARG A 475 -14.96 -33.14 13.54
N TYR A 476 -14.74 -34.29 12.89
CA TYR A 476 -14.79 -35.60 13.54
C TYR A 476 -13.73 -35.76 14.65
N ILE A 477 -12.56 -35.15 14.46
CA ILE A 477 -11.46 -35.19 15.43
C ILE A 477 -11.56 -34.12 16.52
N ASN A 478 -12.58 -33.25 16.49
CA ASN A 478 -12.74 -32.14 17.42
C ASN A 478 -13.87 -32.40 18.43
N GLY A 479 -13.57 -32.21 19.71
CA GLY A 479 -14.52 -32.42 20.81
C GLY A 479 -13.94 -33.34 21.87
N TYR A 480 -14.78 -33.80 22.80
CA TYR A 480 -14.37 -34.69 23.87
C TYR A 480 -14.71 -36.15 23.52
N PRO A 481 -13.82 -37.10 23.83
CA PRO A 481 -14.16 -38.50 23.74
C PRO A 481 -15.20 -38.86 24.81
N ASP A 482 -16.13 -39.72 24.44
CA ASP A 482 -17.06 -40.37 25.34
C ASP A 482 -16.26 -41.32 26.27
N PRO A 483 -16.45 -41.24 27.60
CA PRO A 483 -15.65 -42.02 28.56
C PRO A 483 -15.74 -43.53 28.39
N ASP A 484 -16.88 -44.04 27.88
CA ASP A 484 -17.15 -45.47 27.80
C ASP A 484 -16.76 -46.03 26.42
N THR A 485 -17.00 -45.27 25.36
CA THR A 485 -16.85 -45.73 23.97
C THR A 485 -15.61 -45.19 23.27
N GLY A 486 -15.02 -44.09 23.76
CA GLY A 486 -13.86 -43.43 23.16
C GLY A 486 -14.13 -42.72 21.82
N ILE A 487 -15.39 -42.75 21.33
CA ILE A 487 -15.84 -41.97 20.17
C ILE A 487 -16.29 -40.58 20.61
N LEU A 488 -16.77 -39.74 19.70
CA LEU A 488 -17.20 -38.38 20.03
C LEU A 488 -18.38 -38.32 21.03
N SER A 489 -18.21 -37.56 22.11
CA SER A 489 -19.26 -37.19 23.05
C SER A 489 -20.01 -35.95 22.55
N GLY A 490 -21.29 -36.13 22.21
CA GLY A 490 -22.17 -35.04 21.74
C GLY A 490 -21.86 -34.54 20.31
N PRO A 491 -22.39 -33.36 19.94
CA PRO A 491 -22.12 -32.76 18.62
C PRO A 491 -20.64 -32.37 18.44
N PRO A 492 -20.08 -32.49 17.21
CA PRO A 492 -18.70 -32.06 16.93
C PRO A 492 -18.45 -30.60 17.27
N VAL A 493 -17.31 -30.31 17.91
CA VAL A 493 -16.91 -28.95 18.27
C VAL A 493 -16.22 -28.27 17.08
N ARG A 494 -16.40 -26.95 16.95
CA ARG A 494 -15.69 -26.14 15.96
C ARG A 494 -15.19 -24.81 16.54
N PRO A 495 -14.13 -24.22 15.97
CA PRO A 495 -13.77 -22.84 16.24
C PRO A 495 -14.89 -21.87 15.87
N ASN A 496 -15.06 -20.79 16.63
CA ASN A 496 -16.07 -19.75 16.36
C ASN A 496 -15.61 -18.72 15.31
N ILE A 497 -15.00 -19.20 14.22
CA ILE A 497 -14.45 -18.41 13.10
C ILE A 497 -14.62 -19.17 11.78
N SER A 498 -14.52 -18.50 10.63
CA SER A 498 -14.56 -19.15 9.31
C SER A 498 -13.24 -19.82 8.95
N LEU A 499 -12.84 -20.86 9.69
CA LEU A 499 -11.53 -21.50 9.52
C LEU A 499 -11.35 -22.07 8.10
N GLY A 500 -12.30 -22.86 7.61
CA GLY A 500 -12.20 -23.45 6.27
C GLY A 500 -12.05 -22.39 5.16
N ASP A 501 -12.78 -21.28 5.26
CA ASP A 501 -12.70 -20.18 4.29
C ASP A 501 -11.32 -19.51 4.35
N SER A 502 -10.79 -19.24 5.56
CA SER A 502 -9.47 -18.63 5.73
C SER A 502 -8.34 -19.52 5.19
N VAL A 503 -8.41 -20.83 5.43
CA VAL A 503 -7.39 -21.78 4.96
C VAL A 503 -7.44 -21.92 3.44
N ALA A 504 -8.64 -21.99 2.86
CA ALA A 504 -8.80 -21.97 1.40
C ALA A 504 -8.32 -20.64 0.80
N GLY A 505 -8.58 -19.51 1.46
CA GLY A 505 -8.06 -18.20 1.07
C GLY A 505 -6.52 -18.15 1.05
N LEU A 506 -5.85 -18.78 2.02
CA LEU A 506 -4.39 -18.91 2.04
C LEU A 506 -3.88 -19.79 0.89
N HIS A 507 -4.54 -20.93 0.61
CA HIS A 507 -4.19 -21.77 -0.54
C HIS A 507 -4.40 -21.02 -1.87
N ALA A 508 -5.46 -20.22 -1.99
CA ALA A 508 -5.73 -19.39 -3.15
C ALA A 508 -4.68 -18.30 -3.34
N ALA A 509 -4.29 -17.59 -2.26
CA ALA A 509 -3.21 -16.61 -2.33
C ALA A 509 -1.89 -17.26 -2.73
N PHE A 510 -1.52 -18.38 -2.11
CA PHE A 510 -0.29 -19.11 -2.43
C PHE A 510 -0.28 -19.62 -3.88
N GLY A 511 -1.37 -20.25 -4.33
CA GLY A 511 -1.52 -20.72 -5.70
C GLY A 511 -1.48 -19.59 -6.73
N THR A 512 -2.08 -18.43 -6.42
CA THR A 512 -2.02 -17.24 -7.28
C THR A 512 -0.59 -16.72 -7.41
N VAL A 513 0.16 -16.62 -6.31
CA VAL A 513 1.57 -16.20 -6.32
C VAL A 513 2.41 -17.18 -7.14
N LEU A 514 2.22 -18.49 -6.96
CA LEU A 514 2.91 -19.50 -7.77
C LEU A 514 2.56 -19.39 -9.26
N ALA A 515 1.29 -19.10 -9.58
CA ALA A 515 0.85 -18.90 -10.95
C ALA A 515 1.49 -17.64 -11.58
N LEU A 516 1.61 -16.55 -10.82
CA LEU A 516 2.30 -15.32 -11.25
C LEU A 516 3.80 -15.56 -11.51
N LEU A 517 4.49 -16.26 -10.60
CA LEU A 517 5.90 -16.64 -10.78
C LEU A 517 6.09 -17.59 -11.98
N SER A 518 5.18 -18.54 -12.16
CA SER A 518 5.17 -19.44 -13.31
C SER A 518 4.93 -18.67 -14.62
N ARG A 519 3.99 -17.72 -14.61
CA ARG A 519 3.70 -16.85 -15.76
C ARG A 519 4.93 -16.07 -16.17
N GLN A 520 5.65 -15.46 -15.21
CA GLN A 520 6.90 -14.74 -15.46
C GLN A 520 7.94 -15.64 -16.16
N THR A 521 8.11 -16.86 -15.68
CA THR A 521 9.04 -17.85 -16.27
C THR A 521 8.61 -18.23 -17.69
N LYS A 522 7.32 -18.45 -17.92
CA LYS A 522 6.76 -18.81 -19.23
C LYS A 522 6.85 -17.65 -20.24
N GLN A 523 6.63 -16.41 -19.79
CA GLN A 523 6.75 -15.22 -20.62
C GLN A 523 8.19 -15.01 -21.09
N ALA A 524 9.18 -15.29 -20.24
CA ALA A 524 10.60 -15.31 -20.65
C ALA A 524 10.91 -16.35 -21.75
N GLN A 525 10.04 -17.35 -21.92
CA GLN A 525 10.14 -18.38 -22.96
C GLN A 525 9.21 -18.10 -24.17
N GLY A 526 8.57 -16.93 -24.22
CA GLY A 526 7.65 -16.54 -25.30
C GLY A 526 6.23 -17.10 -25.18
N ASN A 527 5.82 -17.59 -24.01
CA ASN A 527 4.47 -18.09 -23.75
C ASN A 527 3.68 -17.11 -22.84
N PRO A 528 2.40 -16.82 -23.11
CA PRO A 528 1.62 -15.86 -22.32
C PRO A 528 1.47 -16.24 -20.84
N GLY A 529 1.49 -17.54 -20.52
CA GLY A 529 1.62 -18.03 -19.15
C GLY A 529 0.38 -17.93 -18.26
N GLY A 530 -0.78 -17.55 -18.79
CA GLY A 530 -2.07 -17.61 -18.09
C GLY A 530 -2.47 -19.04 -17.73
N GLN A 531 -3.23 -19.22 -16.64
CA GLN A 531 -3.65 -20.52 -16.14
C GLN A 531 -4.76 -20.42 -15.08
N THR A 532 -5.37 -21.55 -14.74
CA THR A 532 -6.35 -21.66 -13.64
C THR A 532 -5.71 -22.28 -12.40
N VAL A 533 -5.88 -21.60 -11.28
CA VAL A 533 -5.63 -22.06 -9.91
C VAL A 533 -6.98 -22.52 -9.34
N ASP A 534 -7.20 -23.83 -9.30
CA ASP A 534 -8.39 -24.46 -8.69
C ASP A 534 -8.13 -24.76 -7.21
N VAL A 535 -8.97 -24.22 -6.34
CA VAL A 535 -8.87 -24.39 -4.88
C VAL A 535 -10.16 -24.95 -4.33
N SER A 536 -10.07 -26.14 -3.74
CA SER A 536 -11.13 -26.73 -2.94
C SER A 536 -10.96 -26.41 -1.46
N ILE A 537 -12.05 -26.00 -0.80
CA ILE A 537 -12.11 -25.89 0.67
C ILE A 537 -11.93 -27.27 1.31
N LEU A 538 -12.54 -28.32 0.75
CA LEU A 538 -12.38 -29.70 1.23
C LEU A 538 -10.90 -30.12 1.22
N GLU A 539 -10.21 -29.97 0.09
CA GLU A 539 -8.80 -30.35 -0.05
C GLU A 539 -7.90 -29.51 0.86
N SER A 540 -8.18 -28.22 0.97
CA SER A 540 -7.48 -27.29 1.86
C SER A 540 -7.59 -27.74 3.32
N MET A 541 -8.76 -28.22 3.75
CA MET A 541 -8.94 -28.77 5.09
C MET A 541 -8.30 -30.15 5.27
N ILE A 542 -8.36 -31.02 4.27
CA ILE A 542 -7.70 -32.33 4.30
C ILE A 542 -6.18 -32.16 4.48
N ASN A 543 -5.57 -31.21 3.78
CA ASN A 543 -4.14 -30.91 3.90
C ASN A 543 -3.70 -30.47 5.30
N LEU A 544 -4.63 -29.98 6.14
CA LEU A 544 -4.35 -29.63 7.53
C LEU A 544 -4.44 -30.81 8.51
N MET A 545 -4.92 -31.99 8.08
CA MET A 545 -5.21 -33.12 8.97
C MET A 545 -3.99 -33.98 9.33
N GLU A 546 -2.78 -33.44 9.20
CA GLU A 546 -1.52 -34.07 9.60
C GLU A 546 -1.39 -35.54 9.11
N GLY A 547 -1.08 -36.46 10.04
CA GLY A 547 -0.88 -37.87 9.78
C GLY A 547 -2.14 -38.73 9.77
N ILE A 548 -3.35 -38.16 9.80
CA ILE A 548 -4.59 -38.95 9.94
C ILE A 548 -4.76 -39.95 8.77
N ILE A 549 -4.52 -39.51 7.54
CA ILE A 549 -4.61 -40.35 6.35
C ILE A 549 -3.54 -41.46 6.35
N PRO A 550 -2.22 -41.17 6.49
CA PRO A 550 -1.22 -42.22 6.50
C PRO A 550 -1.35 -43.17 7.71
N GLU A 551 -1.88 -42.73 8.86
CA GLU A 551 -2.18 -43.61 9.98
C GLU A 551 -3.31 -44.59 9.68
N TYR A 552 -4.36 -44.13 9.02
CA TYR A 552 -5.43 -45.01 8.56
C TYR A 552 -4.92 -46.00 7.51
N ASP A 553 -4.23 -45.53 6.48
CA ASP A 553 -3.67 -46.39 5.41
C ASP A 553 -2.74 -47.47 5.97
N ARG A 554 -1.80 -47.09 6.83
CA ARG A 554 -0.74 -48.00 7.29
C ARG A 554 -1.11 -48.83 8.50
N LYS A 555 -2.06 -48.38 9.33
CA LYS A 555 -2.38 -49.00 10.63
C LYS A 555 -3.88 -49.23 10.87
N GLY A 556 -4.76 -48.86 9.94
CA GLY A 556 -6.21 -48.91 10.12
C GLY A 556 -6.70 -48.01 11.26
N LYS A 557 -5.89 -47.06 11.73
CA LYS A 557 -6.22 -46.24 12.89
C LYS A 557 -7.20 -45.14 12.50
N ILE A 558 -8.37 -45.13 13.13
CA ILE A 558 -9.36 -44.06 13.01
C ILE A 558 -9.09 -43.07 14.15
N ARG A 559 -8.38 -41.97 13.86
CA ARG A 559 -8.09 -40.94 14.87
C ARG A 559 -9.40 -40.22 15.23
N GLY A 560 -9.78 -40.29 16.50
CA GLY A 560 -10.99 -39.66 17.03
C GLY A 560 -10.71 -38.41 17.87
N PRO A 561 -11.72 -37.86 18.55
CA PRO A 561 -11.59 -36.67 19.39
C PRO A 561 -10.72 -36.89 20.62
N SER A 562 -10.00 -35.85 21.03
CA SER A 562 -9.00 -35.91 22.11
C SER A 562 -9.16 -34.84 23.19
N GLY A 563 -10.26 -34.08 23.16
CA GLY A 563 -10.45 -32.91 24.02
C GLY A 563 -9.42 -31.83 23.69
N SER A 564 -8.72 -31.33 24.70
CA SER A 564 -7.66 -30.32 24.57
C SER A 564 -6.25 -30.91 24.40
N SER A 565 -6.13 -32.23 24.24
CA SER A 565 -4.84 -32.94 24.10
C SER A 565 -4.59 -33.44 22.68
N VAL A 566 -3.39 -33.94 22.39
CA VAL A 566 -3.05 -34.65 21.16
C VAL A 566 -2.78 -36.11 21.50
N THR A 567 -3.57 -37.03 20.93
CA THR A 567 -3.45 -38.46 21.28
C THR A 567 -2.04 -39.00 20.98
N GLY A 568 -1.46 -39.73 21.93
CA GLY A 568 -0.16 -40.38 21.73
C GLY A 568 1.05 -39.47 21.97
N ILE A 569 0.86 -38.24 22.45
CA ILE A 569 1.94 -37.33 22.87
C ILE A 569 1.61 -36.87 24.29
N VAL A 570 2.52 -37.06 25.25
CA VAL A 570 2.25 -36.71 26.67
C VAL A 570 3.47 -36.07 27.32
N PRO A 571 3.31 -34.97 28.08
CA PRO A 571 2.10 -34.15 28.24
C PRO A 571 1.98 -33.08 27.13
N THR A 572 0.75 -32.89 26.65
CA THR A 572 0.33 -31.74 25.85
C THR A 572 -1.17 -31.56 26.04
N ASN A 573 -1.55 -30.55 26.82
CA ASN A 573 -2.95 -30.31 27.17
C ASN A 573 -3.17 -28.89 27.71
N ALA A 574 -4.44 -28.51 27.84
CA ALA A 574 -4.88 -27.36 28.63
C ALA A 574 -5.19 -27.79 30.07
N TYR A 575 -4.59 -27.13 31.04
CA TYR A 575 -4.72 -27.42 32.47
C TYR A 575 -5.40 -26.25 33.20
N PRO A 576 -6.39 -26.53 34.07
CA PRO A 576 -7.07 -25.49 34.82
C PRO A 576 -6.17 -24.90 35.90
N CYS A 577 -6.26 -23.59 36.08
CA CYS A 577 -5.57 -22.82 37.10
C CYS A 577 -6.57 -22.25 38.12
N LEU A 578 -6.03 -21.75 39.24
CA LEU A 578 -6.78 -20.95 40.19
C LEU A 578 -7.29 -19.67 39.48
N PRO A 579 -8.59 -19.34 39.56
CA PRO A 579 -9.11 -18.09 39.00
C PRO A 579 -8.42 -16.86 39.60
N PRO A 580 -8.24 -15.78 38.82
CA PRO A 580 -7.57 -14.58 39.30
C PRO A 580 -8.35 -13.90 40.44
N PRO A 581 -7.66 -13.35 41.46
CA PRO A 581 -8.30 -12.54 42.50
C PRO A 581 -9.08 -11.38 41.87
N GLY A 582 -10.38 -11.27 42.18
CA GLY A 582 -11.27 -10.23 41.62
C GLY A 582 -12.09 -10.65 40.39
N SER A 583 -11.91 -11.87 39.87
CA SER A 583 -12.78 -12.42 38.82
C SER A 583 -13.00 -13.94 39.01
N PRO A 584 -13.62 -14.37 40.12
CA PRO A 584 -13.74 -15.79 40.48
C PRO A 584 -14.61 -16.60 39.51
N SER A 585 -15.46 -15.94 38.71
CA SER A 585 -16.26 -16.56 37.66
C SER A 585 -15.51 -16.79 36.34
N LYS A 586 -14.33 -16.19 36.17
CA LYS A 586 -13.51 -16.36 34.96
C LYS A 586 -12.72 -17.66 35.07
N SER A 587 -12.99 -18.61 34.18
CA SER A 587 -12.15 -19.81 34.07
C SER A 587 -10.75 -19.43 33.60
N SER A 588 -9.72 -20.01 34.21
CA SER A 588 -8.31 -19.77 33.89
C SER A 588 -7.64 -21.09 33.51
N TYR A 589 -6.90 -21.08 32.40
CA TYR A 589 -6.20 -22.24 31.87
C TYR A 589 -4.83 -21.85 31.34
N VAL A 590 -3.89 -22.78 31.47
CA VAL A 590 -2.60 -22.75 30.77
C VAL A 590 -2.49 -23.95 29.84
N VAL A 591 -1.86 -23.75 28.69
CA VAL A 591 -1.44 -24.84 27.80
C VAL A 591 0.03 -25.12 28.08
N ILE A 592 0.35 -26.38 28.38
CA ILE A 592 1.73 -26.81 28.66
C ILE A 592 2.18 -27.78 27.57
N GLY A 593 3.33 -27.48 26.95
CA GLY A 593 3.98 -28.36 25.98
C GLY A 593 5.30 -28.89 26.53
N ALA A 594 5.32 -30.12 27.06
CA ALA A 594 6.51 -30.73 27.66
C ALA A 594 6.76 -32.16 27.17
N ASN A 595 6.50 -32.40 25.89
CA ASN A 595 6.57 -33.71 25.25
C ASN A 595 8.00 -34.28 25.10
N ALA A 596 9.05 -33.46 25.08
CA ALA A 596 10.44 -33.92 25.02
C ALA A 596 10.90 -34.51 26.36
N ASP A 597 11.64 -35.62 26.33
CA ASP A 597 11.97 -36.42 27.53
C ASP A 597 12.71 -35.64 28.64
N SER A 598 13.70 -34.82 28.27
CA SER A 598 14.43 -33.99 29.23
C SER A 598 13.55 -32.87 29.81
N MET A 599 12.65 -32.33 28.99
CA MET A 599 11.73 -31.26 29.37
C MET A 599 10.66 -31.77 30.33
N TYR A 600 10.09 -32.95 30.05
CA TYR A 600 9.17 -33.64 30.95
C TYR A 600 9.76 -33.82 32.34
N ASN A 601 10.97 -34.37 32.45
CA ASN A 601 11.59 -34.61 33.76
C ASN A 601 11.82 -33.31 34.54
N ARG A 602 12.35 -32.25 33.88
CA ARG A 602 12.51 -30.93 34.52
C ARG A 602 11.18 -30.38 35.02
N MET A 603 10.11 -30.51 34.22
CA MET A 603 8.78 -30.06 34.58
C MET A 603 8.25 -30.78 35.82
N MET A 604 8.30 -32.12 35.85
CA MET A 604 7.78 -32.89 36.98
C MET A 604 8.56 -32.61 38.26
N ILE A 605 9.90 -32.46 38.18
CA ILE A 605 10.73 -32.03 39.32
C ILE A 605 10.30 -30.63 39.80
N ALA A 606 10.12 -29.66 38.89
CA ALA A 606 9.67 -28.32 39.26
C ALA A 606 8.27 -28.29 39.91
N MET A 607 7.43 -29.27 39.60
CA MET A 607 6.11 -29.46 40.22
C MET A 607 6.16 -30.24 41.55
N GLY A 608 7.32 -30.76 41.96
CA GLY A 608 7.47 -31.64 43.13
C GLY A 608 6.84 -33.01 42.94
N ARG A 609 6.85 -33.52 41.70
CA ARG A 609 6.30 -34.82 41.29
C ARG A 609 7.39 -35.75 40.73
N GLU A 610 8.51 -35.84 41.41
CA GLU A 610 9.61 -36.75 41.07
C GLU A 610 9.18 -38.22 41.07
N ASP A 611 8.10 -38.57 41.77
CA ASP A 611 7.44 -39.88 41.72
C ASP A 611 6.93 -40.25 40.31
N LEU A 612 6.68 -39.25 39.46
CA LEU A 612 6.30 -39.42 38.06
C LEU A 612 7.48 -39.30 37.10
N THR A 613 8.70 -39.53 37.58
CA THR A 613 9.93 -39.57 36.77
C THR A 613 10.58 -40.96 36.79
N GLY A 614 11.64 -41.15 36.00
CA GLY A 614 12.39 -42.40 35.96
C GLY A 614 11.99 -43.36 34.82
N PRO A 615 12.40 -44.65 34.87
CA PRO A 615 12.31 -45.57 33.73
C PRO A 615 10.92 -45.73 33.13
N ASN A 616 9.88 -45.71 33.97
CA ASN A 616 8.47 -45.83 33.58
C ASN A 616 7.91 -44.59 32.87
N TYR A 617 8.68 -43.50 32.79
CA TYR A 617 8.29 -42.23 32.17
C TYR A 617 9.36 -41.71 31.19
N ALA A 618 10.42 -42.49 30.98
CA ALA A 618 11.65 -42.05 30.31
C ALA A 618 11.42 -41.59 28.87
N GLN A 619 10.46 -42.19 28.17
CA GLN A 619 10.15 -41.90 26.77
C GLN A 619 8.65 -41.69 26.58
N ASN A 620 8.26 -41.01 25.51
CA ASN A 620 6.86 -40.69 25.23
C ASN A 620 5.93 -41.91 25.27
N GLN A 621 6.31 -43.05 24.69
CA GLN A 621 5.48 -44.27 24.73
C GLN A 621 5.19 -44.78 26.15
N HIS A 622 6.14 -44.61 27.08
CA HIS A 622 5.93 -44.97 28.49
C HIS A 622 4.97 -43.99 29.16
N ARG A 623 5.08 -42.69 28.85
CA ARG A 623 4.17 -41.64 29.34
C ARG A 623 2.76 -41.79 28.79
N VAL A 624 2.59 -42.15 27.51
CA VAL A 624 1.29 -42.39 26.88
C VAL A 624 0.53 -43.50 27.61
N ALA A 625 1.19 -44.60 27.98
CA ALA A 625 0.57 -45.68 28.75
C ALA A 625 0.10 -45.24 30.14
N ARG A 626 0.60 -44.11 30.65
CA ARG A 626 0.32 -43.53 31.97
C ARG A 626 -0.28 -42.13 31.89
N GLN A 627 -0.89 -41.77 30.75
CA GLN A 627 -1.34 -40.41 30.47
C GLN A 627 -2.21 -39.86 31.60
N LYS A 628 -3.21 -40.63 32.04
CA LYS A 628 -4.12 -40.21 33.12
C LYS A 628 -3.39 -39.83 34.41
N GLU A 629 -2.44 -40.65 34.85
CA GLU A 629 -1.65 -40.41 36.07
C GLU A 629 -0.85 -39.09 35.99
N ILE A 630 -0.26 -38.83 34.81
CA ILE A 630 0.52 -37.62 34.55
C ILE A 630 -0.38 -36.38 34.47
N GLU A 631 -1.46 -36.45 33.69
CA GLU A 631 -2.42 -35.36 33.50
C GLU A 631 -3.12 -34.96 34.80
N ASP A 632 -3.50 -35.95 35.63
CA ASP A 632 -4.09 -35.72 36.95
C ASP A 632 -3.06 -35.04 37.87
N GLY A 633 -1.79 -35.46 37.81
CA GLY A 633 -0.70 -34.87 38.58
C GLY A 633 -0.42 -33.41 38.23
N ILE A 634 -0.36 -33.10 36.93
CA ILE A 634 -0.19 -31.72 36.45
C ILE A 634 -1.41 -30.87 36.86
N SER A 635 -2.62 -31.37 36.61
CA SER A 635 -3.87 -30.67 36.96
C SER A 635 -3.98 -30.37 38.45
N ALA A 636 -3.59 -31.31 39.32
CA ALA A 636 -3.60 -31.10 40.77
C ALA A 636 -2.67 -29.96 41.17
N TRP A 637 -1.51 -29.85 40.51
CA TRP A 637 -0.53 -28.79 40.78
C TRP A 637 -0.96 -27.42 40.22
N THR A 638 -1.53 -27.38 39.01
CA THR A 638 -1.95 -26.11 38.37
C THR A 638 -3.20 -25.53 39.04
N ARG A 639 -4.15 -26.35 39.50
CA ARG A 639 -5.42 -25.88 40.11
C ARG A 639 -5.23 -25.05 41.38
N THR A 640 -4.10 -25.19 42.06
CA THR A 640 -3.81 -24.45 43.30
C THR A 640 -2.98 -23.18 43.06
N ARG A 641 -2.75 -22.80 41.80
CA ARG A 641 -1.88 -21.68 41.39
C ARG A 641 -2.55 -20.85 40.32
N THR A 642 -2.30 -19.55 40.33
CA THR A 642 -2.70 -18.66 39.23
C THR A 642 -1.92 -19.01 37.96
N ALA A 643 -2.45 -18.65 36.78
CA ALA A 643 -1.77 -18.91 35.51
C ALA A 643 -0.37 -18.24 35.45
N GLU A 644 -0.21 -17.06 36.03
CA GLU A 644 1.07 -16.33 36.09
C GLU A 644 2.12 -17.03 36.98
N GLU A 645 1.71 -17.59 38.11
CA GLU A 645 2.59 -18.40 38.97
C GLU A 645 3.04 -19.67 38.23
N VAL A 646 2.11 -20.33 37.53
CA VAL A 646 2.44 -21.50 36.71
C VAL A 646 3.43 -21.13 35.60
N GLU A 647 3.17 -20.05 34.87
CA GLU A 647 4.06 -19.56 33.82
C GLU A 647 5.46 -19.25 34.37
N THR A 648 5.54 -18.59 35.52
CA THR A 648 6.81 -18.21 36.15
C THR A 648 7.66 -19.43 36.49
N VAL A 649 7.06 -20.45 37.14
CA VAL A 649 7.78 -21.68 37.52
C VAL A 649 8.25 -22.44 36.27
N LEU A 650 7.36 -22.65 35.30
CA LEU A 650 7.64 -23.49 34.15
C LEU A 650 8.60 -22.83 33.15
N ARG A 651 8.46 -21.51 32.91
CA ARG A 651 9.42 -20.76 32.10
C ARG A 651 10.80 -20.75 32.77
N GLY A 652 10.87 -20.68 34.10
CA GLY A 652 12.12 -20.75 34.87
C GLY A 652 12.92 -22.04 34.65
N VAL A 653 12.27 -23.13 34.24
CA VAL A 653 12.92 -24.42 33.91
C VAL A 653 12.92 -24.74 32.40
N GLY A 654 12.62 -23.73 31.57
CA GLY A 654 12.63 -23.84 30.11
C GLY A 654 11.52 -24.72 29.55
N VAL A 655 10.35 -24.76 30.19
CA VAL A 655 9.16 -25.48 29.70
C VAL A 655 8.21 -24.48 29.01
N PRO A 656 7.85 -24.71 27.74
CA PRO A 656 6.82 -23.93 27.04
C PRO A 656 5.47 -23.99 27.74
N VAL A 657 4.96 -22.82 28.11
CA VAL A 657 3.67 -22.64 28.74
C VAL A 657 3.08 -21.30 28.30
N GLY A 658 1.77 -21.29 28.03
CA GLY A 658 1.04 -20.08 27.66
C GLY A 658 -0.37 -20.07 28.22
N GLN A 659 -0.86 -18.89 28.61
CA GLN A 659 -2.24 -18.71 29.04
C GLN A 659 -3.21 -18.72 27.85
N VAL A 660 -4.46 -19.13 28.09
CA VAL A 660 -5.54 -19.01 27.10
C VAL A 660 -6.10 -17.60 27.12
N PHE A 661 -5.75 -16.78 26.12
CA PHE A 661 -6.19 -15.38 26.01
C PHE A 661 -7.57 -15.21 25.35
N SER A 662 -8.32 -14.22 25.84
CA SER A 662 -9.43 -13.56 25.17
C SER A 662 -8.94 -12.43 24.26
N VAL A 663 -9.84 -11.87 23.43
CA VAL A 663 -9.51 -10.73 22.56
C VAL A 663 -9.01 -9.51 23.33
N LYS A 664 -9.52 -9.28 24.56
CA LYS A 664 -9.05 -8.19 25.43
C LYS A 664 -7.57 -8.38 25.78
N GLU A 665 -7.21 -9.58 26.24
CA GLU A 665 -5.82 -9.90 26.56
C GLU A 665 -4.94 -9.81 25.31
N ILE A 666 -5.42 -10.20 24.12
CA ILE A 666 -4.65 -10.05 22.87
C ILE A 666 -4.37 -8.58 22.56
N VAL A 667 -5.37 -7.69 22.66
CA VAL A 667 -5.21 -6.26 22.31
C VAL A 667 -4.38 -5.50 23.34
N GLU A 668 -4.48 -5.86 24.61
CA GLU A 668 -3.76 -5.20 25.71
C GLU A 668 -2.40 -5.85 26.04
N ASN A 669 -1.95 -6.84 25.25
CA ASN A 669 -0.73 -7.56 25.53
C ASN A 669 0.54 -6.78 25.11
N PRO A 670 1.54 -6.62 25.99
CA PRO A 670 2.76 -5.89 25.64
C PRO A 670 3.55 -6.48 24.45
N HIS A 671 3.48 -7.80 24.23
CA HIS A 671 4.15 -8.42 23.08
C HIS A 671 3.39 -8.16 21.77
N THR A 672 2.06 -8.17 21.79
CA THR A 672 1.27 -7.87 20.59
C THR A 672 1.42 -6.41 20.19
N GLU A 673 1.44 -5.51 21.16
CA GLU A 673 1.75 -4.09 20.98
C GLU A 673 3.16 -3.88 20.43
N ALA A 674 4.19 -4.43 21.11
CA ALA A 674 5.59 -4.27 20.69
C ALA A 674 5.87 -4.86 19.30
N ARG A 675 5.13 -5.90 18.90
CA ARG A 675 5.25 -6.53 17.57
C ARG A 675 4.33 -5.88 16.52
N GLY A 676 3.48 -4.93 16.90
CA GLY A 676 2.52 -4.28 16.01
C GLY A 676 1.51 -5.25 15.39
N ILE A 677 1.14 -6.31 16.13
CA ILE A 677 0.20 -7.35 15.64
C ILE A 677 -1.20 -6.76 15.42
N VAL A 678 -1.59 -5.79 16.24
CA VAL A 678 -2.85 -5.05 16.12
C VAL A 678 -2.52 -3.62 15.74
N GLU A 679 -3.20 -3.10 14.72
CA GLU A 679 -3.06 -1.72 14.24
C GLU A 679 -4.39 -0.97 14.36
N ASP A 680 -4.31 0.34 14.57
CA ASP A 680 -5.43 1.27 14.42
C ASP A 680 -5.48 1.76 12.97
N VAL A 681 -6.65 1.66 12.35
CA VAL A 681 -6.87 2.07 10.96
C VAL A 681 -8.03 3.04 10.88
N TRP A 682 -7.82 4.17 10.21
CA TRP A 682 -8.82 5.21 10.02
C TRP A 682 -9.93 4.76 9.06
N VAL A 683 -11.18 5.09 9.41
CA VAL A 683 -12.41 4.87 8.64
C VAL A 683 -13.12 6.20 8.48
N GLY A 684 -13.58 6.51 7.27
CA GLY A 684 -14.30 7.75 6.96
C GLY A 684 -13.37 8.92 6.62
N ASP A 685 -13.95 10.11 6.50
CA ASP A 685 -13.24 11.32 6.11
C ASP A 685 -12.32 11.83 7.23
N LYS A 686 -11.34 12.66 6.87
CA LYS A 686 -10.33 13.19 7.81
C LYS A 686 -10.93 13.90 9.02
N ASP A 687 -12.07 14.59 8.84
CA ASP A 687 -12.67 15.44 9.88
C ASP A 687 -13.80 14.76 10.67
N SER A 688 -14.31 13.62 10.20
CA SER A 688 -15.47 12.93 10.81
C SER A 688 -15.28 11.42 10.99
N GLY A 689 -14.11 10.90 10.64
CA GLY A 689 -13.76 9.49 10.74
C GLY A 689 -13.42 9.02 12.16
N TRP A 690 -13.11 7.73 12.28
CA TRP A 690 -12.73 7.07 13.52
C TRP A 690 -11.75 5.93 13.26
N ASN A 691 -11.10 5.44 14.32
CA ASN A 691 -10.20 4.29 14.22
C ASN A 691 -10.93 2.98 14.49
N VAL A 692 -10.61 1.97 13.71
CA VAL A 692 -10.96 0.56 13.97
C VAL A 692 -9.67 -0.25 14.17
N LYS A 693 -9.64 -1.06 15.24
CA LYS A 693 -8.52 -1.97 15.49
C LYS A 693 -8.64 -3.23 14.63
N MET A 694 -7.56 -3.62 13.95
CA MET A 694 -7.52 -4.86 13.19
C MET A 694 -6.15 -5.56 13.23
N PRO A 695 -6.07 -6.86 12.88
CA PRO A 695 -4.79 -7.52 12.73
C PRO A 695 -3.98 -6.91 11.59
N ASN A 696 -2.73 -6.57 11.87
CA ASN A 696 -1.76 -6.12 10.89
C ASN A 696 -1.37 -7.25 9.91
N VAL A 697 -0.73 -6.92 8.80
CA VAL A 697 -0.31 -7.87 7.78
C VAL A 697 0.80 -8.79 8.30
N ALA A 698 0.67 -10.09 8.02
CA ALA A 698 1.67 -11.10 8.32
C ALA A 698 1.84 -12.08 7.13
N PRO A 699 3.04 -12.65 6.91
CA PRO A 699 4.27 -12.48 7.69
C PRO A 699 4.93 -11.10 7.50
N ILE A 700 5.79 -10.72 8.44
CA ILE A 700 6.66 -9.54 8.30
C ILE A 700 7.77 -9.91 7.32
N LEU A 701 7.91 -9.11 6.26
CA LEU A 701 8.94 -9.25 5.25
C LEU A 701 9.88 -8.06 5.37
N GLU A 702 11.14 -8.30 5.75
CA GLU A 702 12.17 -7.27 5.97
C GLU A 702 12.22 -6.26 4.81
N SER A 703 12.26 -6.73 3.57
CA SER A 703 12.35 -5.85 2.39
C SER A 703 11.00 -5.36 1.82
N CYS A 704 9.85 -5.67 2.43
CA CYS A 704 8.51 -5.27 1.92
C CYS A 704 7.64 -4.62 3.02
N GLN A 705 7.32 -3.33 2.87
CA GLN A 705 6.43 -2.62 3.79
C GLN A 705 5.02 -3.01 3.41
N THR A 706 4.50 -3.96 4.15
CA THR A 706 3.08 -4.26 4.13
C THR A 706 2.40 -3.21 4.99
N LYS A 707 1.58 -2.36 4.36
CA LYS A 707 0.77 -1.34 5.06
C LYS A 707 -0.70 -1.51 4.72
N THR A 708 -1.53 -1.29 5.73
CA THR A 708 -2.93 -0.95 5.51
C THR A 708 -3.00 0.52 5.06
N ARG A 709 -3.30 0.74 3.78
CA ARG A 709 -3.51 2.05 3.16
C ARG A 709 -4.85 2.66 3.60
N TRP A 710 -5.90 1.82 3.63
CA TRP A 710 -7.23 2.20 4.09
C TRP A 710 -7.99 0.96 4.58
N ALA A 711 -8.92 1.16 5.52
CA ALA A 711 -9.88 0.14 5.91
C ALA A 711 -10.80 -0.24 4.74
N GLY A 712 -11.55 -1.34 4.86
CA GLY A 712 -12.50 -1.77 3.84
C GLY A 712 -13.43 -0.63 3.40
N PRO A 713 -13.57 -0.35 2.10
CA PRO A 713 -14.24 0.84 1.60
C PRO A 713 -15.76 0.79 1.73
N ASP A 714 -16.39 1.95 1.57
CA ASP A 714 -17.84 2.06 1.41
C ASP A 714 -18.28 1.41 0.10
N LEU A 715 -19.56 1.01 0.04
CA LEU A 715 -20.09 0.30 -1.12
C LEU A 715 -20.09 1.22 -2.33
N GLY A 716 -19.39 0.82 -3.39
CA GLY A 716 -19.33 1.61 -4.62
C GLY A 716 -18.50 2.88 -4.52
N GLN A 717 -17.72 3.05 -3.44
CA GLN A 717 -16.86 4.23 -3.23
C GLN A 717 -15.96 4.55 -4.43
N HIS A 718 -15.60 3.53 -5.23
CA HIS A 718 -14.68 3.65 -6.35
C HIS A 718 -15.40 3.47 -7.70
N ASN A 719 -16.74 3.58 -7.75
CA ASN A 719 -17.51 3.45 -8.99
C ASN A 719 -17.00 4.40 -10.08
N LYS A 720 -16.90 5.70 -9.78
CA LYS A 720 -16.44 6.70 -10.74
C LYS A 720 -15.00 6.46 -11.17
N GLU A 721 -14.12 6.23 -10.20
CA GLU A 721 -12.70 5.98 -10.45
C GLU A 721 -12.48 4.83 -11.43
N ILE A 722 -13.15 3.69 -11.21
CA ILE A 722 -12.94 2.49 -12.03
C ILE A 722 -13.77 2.52 -13.31
N LEU A 723 -15.02 2.95 -13.26
CA LEU A 723 -15.90 2.87 -14.43
C LEU A 723 -15.62 3.99 -15.44
N LEU A 724 -15.30 5.21 -14.98
CA LEU A 724 -14.91 6.29 -15.88
C LEU A 724 -13.41 6.19 -16.21
N GLY A 725 -12.55 5.98 -15.21
CA GLY A 725 -11.09 5.95 -15.41
C GLY A 725 -10.58 4.69 -16.09
N GLU A 726 -10.82 3.52 -15.49
CA GLU A 726 -10.26 2.27 -16.00
C GLU A 726 -11.03 1.69 -17.19
N LEU A 727 -12.36 1.89 -17.24
CA LEU A 727 -13.20 1.36 -18.33
C LEU A 727 -13.53 2.37 -19.43
N GLY A 728 -13.24 3.66 -19.25
CA GLY A 728 -13.50 4.69 -20.26
C GLY A 728 -14.99 4.94 -20.51
N LEU A 729 -15.87 4.69 -19.52
CA LEU A 729 -17.27 5.07 -19.68
C LEU A 729 -17.40 6.58 -19.63
N SER A 730 -18.29 7.13 -20.45
CA SER A 730 -18.75 8.51 -20.28
C SER A 730 -19.59 8.66 -19.00
N GLU A 731 -19.68 9.89 -18.47
CA GLU A 731 -20.59 10.18 -17.36
C GLU A 731 -22.05 9.84 -17.71
N GLU A 732 -22.42 10.04 -18.97
CA GLU A 732 -23.77 9.73 -19.50
C GLU A 732 -24.05 8.23 -19.47
N GLU A 733 -23.09 7.39 -19.87
CA GLU A 733 -23.21 5.93 -19.77
C GLU A 733 -23.27 5.47 -18.31
N LEU A 734 -22.44 6.05 -17.43
CA LEU A 734 -22.47 5.72 -16.01
C LEU A 734 -23.83 6.06 -15.40
N LEU A 735 -24.35 7.26 -15.65
CA LEU A 735 -25.67 7.69 -15.19
C LEU A 735 -26.78 6.78 -15.74
N GLN A 736 -26.68 6.38 -17.01
CA GLN A 736 -27.63 5.45 -17.60
C GLN A 736 -27.56 4.08 -16.92
N TYR A 737 -26.36 3.54 -16.67
CA TYR A 737 -26.19 2.28 -15.94
C TYR A 737 -26.66 2.36 -14.49
N GLN A 738 -26.52 3.52 -13.84
CA GLN A 738 -27.08 3.76 -12.50
C GLN A 738 -28.60 3.75 -12.52
N LYS A 739 -29.21 4.45 -13.50
CA LYS A 739 -30.67 4.50 -13.68
C LYS A 739 -31.26 3.13 -14.02
N GLU A 740 -30.54 2.34 -14.81
CA GLU A 740 -30.91 0.97 -15.14
C GLU A 740 -30.62 -0.01 -14.00
N GLY A 741 -29.91 0.41 -12.94
CA GLY A 741 -29.49 -0.42 -11.82
C GLY A 741 -28.46 -1.48 -12.20
N VAL A 742 -27.69 -1.26 -13.27
CA VAL A 742 -26.50 -2.06 -13.62
C VAL A 742 -25.36 -1.71 -12.67
N VAL A 743 -25.25 -0.45 -12.27
CA VAL A 743 -24.28 0.09 -11.32
C VAL A 743 -25.03 0.76 -10.17
N GLY A 744 -24.47 0.77 -8.97
CA GLY A 744 -25.02 1.48 -7.82
C GLY A 744 -24.79 2.99 -7.89
N SER A 745 -25.63 3.76 -7.20
CA SER A 745 -25.48 5.21 -7.06
C SER A 745 -24.15 5.60 -6.41
#